data_AF-A0A9D1QND6-F1
#
_entry.id   AF-A0A9D1QND6-F1
#
_cell.length_a   1.000
_cell.length_b   1.000
_cell.length_c   1.000
_cell.angle_alpha   90.00
_cell.angle_beta   90.00
_cell.angle_gamma   90.00
#
_symmetry.space_group_name_H-M   'P 1'
#
loop_
_entity.id
_entity.type
_entity.pdbx_description
1 polymer ?
#
loop_
_entity_poly.entity_id
_entity_poly.type
_entity_poly.pdbx_seq_one_letter_code
_entity_poly.pdbx_strand_id
1 'polypeptide(L)'
;MKRKALGLLVILGGAFLFRIILALCITGFETDVNTFKAWGSIVRSQGLSNVYYDENLFLDYPPGYLYVLVALDWLRSIFGLAAESTLYTLMIKLPSIVADLVTGWLLYRWVVPRQGEKAGLFFMALYLFCPAIWLNSAVWGQVDGFCLLVGIWALLLLLDEKYLLCGAVYGVALLLKPQQIFLLPVFLFFVAKKRSLKGLGLGFLGAMGALLLLAFSFVRGLDYGTLLAQYVETVNNYAYYTVNAFNLYGMLGLNWQSLDGLAGWVRTALSYGPALVMTAGGWLMYRRAKSSEALFGVASLIFSGVFTFSIMMHERYLFPALLLWLMSCVVTGDRRQWAHFLLMAGVHGANVWFVLAYQNIYVEPFSPIIVGLSVLQVLLFIGQVFLCVDLFVRGHRMTGMVQKPVSEDSWFFEREEPRLKKKDWGLMLLVTLVYAVVAFWNLGSTSMPVTCWTPQQGEVVVLRLDAPADTLRYLPGLTVPVVGESSVTGVDCTISVSVDGLSWGEEVPLTGDAVYTWQEIPYNGSFSYVKLTSGHAPAVLAEMAFFDEQGKYVPYTVERSGETSEALHDEASEVPENPTWYDSMYFDEIYHARSAYEYLLGAEPYENTHPPLGKWIMAIGIMWFGMNPFGWRFMGALFGVGMLPLLYHMTKRLTRSSGGAFLATFLFAFDFMHITQTRMATIDTYAVFFTLVMFDGMLCFLQKDLLRMPVSRLLRPLAVSGLGVGLGAAAKWNTLYGAVGLAVLFFWRILSCRRNLGQNWQRSYLTRQTVRLITGCFGCFVFLPMLCYGLAFLPQLCLPGHSLGDFWGYQTSMYDYHSSLQATHAFSSSWWQWPLMERPVWYHVTYNPGGQEGTLCTIAGMGSPLLWWGGLAALLYTLVRAVRRRRGVACFILVGYGACYVPWMLVSRLTFLYHYFPCVPFLAMAVAFWYTKTFETAGKKPCRLLFPRSPHRFWQKVTLGDGIITGLCIISVGFVILFWPVITGVPVSSSYIHWLQWLPGWFFGG
;
A
#
# COMPACT_ATOMS: atom_id res chain seq x y z
N MET A 1 -11.74 -21.23 8.72
CA MET A 1 -12.62 -20.15 9.19
C MET A 1 -11.97 -18.77 9.12
N LYS A 2 -10.68 -18.57 9.49
CA LYS A 2 -10.04 -17.23 9.39
C LYS A 2 -9.64 -16.73 7.97
N ARG A 3 -9.18 -17.56 7.01
CA ARG A 3 -9.02 -17.12 5.57
C ARG A 3 -10.38 -16.76 4.96
N LYS A 4 -11.42 -17.44 5.44
CA LYS A 4 -12.81 -17.16 5.11
C LYS A 4 -13.20 -15.78 5.62
N ALA A 5 -12.94 -15.52 6.91
CA ALA A 5 -13.20 -14.22 7.53
C ALA A 5 -12.38 -13.10 6.89
N LEU A 6 -11.09 -13.28 6.56
CA LEU A 6 -10.31 -12.24 5.90
C LEU A 6 -10.78 -11.97 4.46
N GLY A 7 -11.03 -12.99 3.64
CA GLY A 7 -11.56 -12.77 2.28
C GLY A 7 -12.96 -12.14 2.31
N LEU A 8 -13.77 -12.55 3.27
CA LEU A 8 -15.08 -11.97 3.55
C LEU A 8 -14.96 -10.50 3.99
N LEU A 9 -14.07 -10.18 4.93
CA LEU A 9 -13.83 -8.84 5.45
C LEU A 9 -13.18 -7.92 4.41
N VAL A 10 -12.27 -8.42 3.57
CA VAL A 10 -11.64 -7.63 2.51
C VAL A 10 -12.65 -7.28 1.43
N ILE A 11 -13.48 -8.24 1.00
CA ILE A 11 -14.50 -7.96 -0.02
C ILE A 11 -15.62 -7.10 0.55
N LEU A 12 -16.15 -7.40 1.75
CA LEU A 12 -17.20 -6.59 2.38
C LEU A 12 -16.68 -5.21 2.78
N GLY A 13 -15.52 -5.12 3.41
CA GLY A 13 -14.90 -3.86 3.82
C GLY A 13 -14.49 -3.02 2.60
N GLY A 14 -13.91 -3.63 1.57
CA GLY A 14 -13.60 -2.95 0.31
C GLY A 14 -14.85 -2.48 -0.42
N ALA A 15 -15.89 -3.30 -0.51
CA ALA A 15 -17.17 -2.91 -1.11
C ALA A 15 -17.89 -1.81 -0.31
N PHE A 16 -17.78 -1.83 1.02
CA PHE A 16 -18.31 -0.80 1.90
C PHE A 16 -17.57 0.52 1.68
N LEU A 17 -16.24 0.54 1.81
CA LEU A 17 -15.42 1.74 1.60
C LEU A 17 -15.65 2.33 0.21
N PHE A 18 -15.65 1.49 -0.83
CA PHE A 18 -15.94 1.91 -2.20
C PHE A 18 -17.29 2.61 -2.32
N ARG A 19 -18.36 2.04 -1.74
CA ARG A 19 -19.70 2.63 -1.77
C ARG A 19 -19.81 3.91 -0.94
N ILE A 20 -19.16 3.99 0.22
CA ILE A 20 -19.15 5.19 1.05
C ILE A 20 -18.46 6.34 0.30
N ILE A 21 -17.32 6.08 -0.34
CA ILE A 21 -16.62 7.07 -1.17
C ILE A 21 -17.55 7.55 -2.29
N LEU A 22 -18.17 6.64 -3.05
CA LEU A 22 -19.11 7.02 -4.12
C LEU A 22 -20.30 7.83 -3.59
N ALA A 23 -20.89 7.43 -2.47
CA ALA A 23 -22.05 8.10 -1.89
C ALA A 23 -21.72 9.49 -1.34
N LEU A 24 -20.47 9.73 -0.90
CA LEU A 24 -19.99 11.05 -0.47
C LEU A 24 -19.63 11.95 -1.65
N CYS A 25 -19.11 11.38 -2.74
CA CYS A 25 -18.71 12.14 -3.93
C CYS A 25 -19.86 12.43 -4.89
N ILE A 26 -20.96 11.66 -4.84
CA ILE A 26 -22.08 11.77 -5.78
C ILE A 26 -23.38 11.94 -5.01
N THR A 27 -24.07 13.06 -5.22
CA THR A 27 -25.38 13.38 -4.61
C THR A 27 -26.43 12.32 -4.97
N GLY A 28 -26.43 11.88 -6.22
CA GLY A 28 -27.28 10.80 -6.75
C GLY A 28 -28.40 11.34 -7.62
N PHE A 29 -29.50 10.60 -7.70
CA PHE A 29 -30.68 11.08 -8.42
C PHE A 29 -31.48 11.99 -7.49
N GLU A 30 -31.30 13.30 -7.66
CA GLU A 30 -31.70 14.30 -6.66
C GLU A 30 -33.19 14.25 -6.33
N THR A 31 -34.06 14.02 -7.32
CA THR A 31 -35.50 13.87 -7.11
C THR A 31 -35.82 12.77 -6.11
N ASP A 32 -35.29 11.56 -6.29
CA ASP A 32 -35.59 10.43 -5.41
C ASP A 32 -35.01 10.65 -4.00
N VAL A 33 -33.75 11.11 -3.93
CA VAL A 33 -33.07 11.33 -2.65
C VAL A 33 -33.77 12.42 -1.84
N ASN A 34 -34.16 13.53 -2.46
CA ASN A 34 -34.83 14.63 -1.78
C ASN A 34 -36.25 14.23 -1.37
N THR A 35 -36.95 13.46 -2.19
CA THR A 35 -38.25 12.89 -1.83
C THR A 35 -38.16 11.98 -0.60
N PHE A 36 -37.16 11.11 -0.49
CA PHE A 36 -36.94 10.29 0.71
C PHE A 36 -36.65 11.13 1.97
N LYS A 37 -35.85 12.19 1.84
CA LYS A 37 -35.60 13.14 2.94
C LYS A 37 -36.88 13.84 3.37
N ALA A 38 -37.66 14.32 2.40
CA ALA A 38 -38.91 15.03 2.64
C ALA A 38 -39.92 14.14 3.36
N TRP A 39 -40.15 12.91 2.88
CA TRP A 39 -41.06 11.98 3.54
C TRP A 39 -40.66 11.67 4.97
N GLY A 40 -39.37 11.44 5.25
CA GLY A 40 -38.89 11.21 6.61
C GLY A 40 -39.27 12.35 7.57
N SER A 41 -39.06 13.60 7.12
CA SER A 41 -39.41 14.79 7.90
C SER A 41 -40.92 14.98 8.03
N ILE A 42 -41.69 14.84 6.94
CA ILE A 42 -43.14 15.05 6.90
C ILE A 42 -43.87 14.04 7.78
N VAL A 43 -43.52 12.76 7.67
CA VAL A 43 -44.11 11.70 8.50
C VAL A 43 -43.82 11.95 9.99
N ARG A 44 -42.62 12.43 10.33
CA ARG A 44 -42.26 12.76 11.72
C ARG A 44 -43.05 13.97 12.24
N SER A 45 -43.32 14.98 11.42
CA SER A 45 -44.07 16.17 11.84
C SER A 45 -45.59 15.95 11.89
N GLN A 46 -46.16 15.22 10.92
CA GLN A 46 -47.60 15.00 10.82
C GLN A 46 -48.07 13.79 11.66
N GLY A 47 -47.18 12.84 11.94
CA GLY A 47 -47.49 11.58 12.61
C GLY A 47 -47.87 10.45 11.66
N LEU A 48 -47.56 9.20 12.05
CA LEU A 48 -47.72 8.00 11.22
C LEU A 48 -49.16 7.80 10.72
N SER A 49 -50.17 8.06 11.56
CA SER A 49 -51.59 7.85 11.25
C SER A 49 -52.19 8.90 10.31
N ASN A 50 -51.43 9.93 9.94
CA ASN A 50 -51.95 11.11 9.22
C ASN A 50 -51.37 11.24 7.81
N VAL A 51 -50.16 10.73 7.58
CA VAL A 51 -49.39 10.98 6.36
C VAL A 51 -50.09 10.53 5.08
N TYR A 52 -50.82 9.40 5.12
CA TYR A 52 -51.55 8.87 3.99
C TYR A 52 -52.87 9.62 3.73
N TYR A 53 -53.38 10.39 4.69
CA TYR A 53 -54.65 11.11 4.55
C TYR A 53 -54.46 12.58 4.14
N ASP A 54 -53.24 12.97 3.75
CA ASP A 54 -52.92 14.31 3.23
C ASP A 54 -52.98 14.31 1.71
N GLU A 55 -54.05 14.88 1.15
CA GLU A 55 -54.29 14.95 -0.31
C GLU A 55 -53.24 15.78 -1.07
N ASN A 56 -52.47 16.62 -0.37
CA ASN A 56 -51.44 17.46 -1.00
C ASN A 56 -50.05 16.82 -1.00
N LEU A 57 -49.89 15.64 -0.38
CA LEU A 57 -48.60 14.96 -0.25
C LEU A 57 -48.43 13.91 -1.34
N PHE A 58 -47.41 14.10 -2.19
CA PHE A 58 -46.93 13.03 -3.06
C PHE A 58 -46.21 11.95 -2.23
N LEU A 59 -46.77 10.75 -2.15
CA LEU A 59 -46.21 9.61 -1.41
C LEU A 59 -46.50 8.30 -2.15
N ASP A 60 -45.51 7.81 -2.90
CA ASP A 60 -45.64 6.62 -3.77
C ASP A 60 -44.97 5.36 -3.18
N TYR A 61 -44.65 5.37 -1.88
CA TYR A 61 -44.09 4.21 -1.15
C TYR A 61 -45.06 3.67 -0.11
N PRO A 62 -45.04 2.35 0.16
CA PRO A 62 -45.87 1.81 1.22
C PRO A 62 -45.29 2.00 2.63
N PRO A 63 -46.11 1.72 3.67
CA PRO A 63 -45.79 2.01 5.07
C PRO A 63 -44.46 1.45 5.55
N GLY A 64 -44.04 0.29 5.05
CA GLY A 64 -42.88 -0.43 5.57
C GLY A 64 -41.60 0.37 5.45
N TYR A 65 -41.36 1.06 4.33
CA TYR A 65 -40.12 1.81 4.14
C TYR A 65 -40.14 3.17 4.87
N LEU A 66 -41.31 3.73 5.15
CA LEU A 66 -41.45 4.98 5.89
C LEU A 66 -40.92 4.88 7.32
N TYR A 67 -41.04 3.73 7.97
CA TYR A 67 -40.40 3.49 9.26
C TYR A 67 -38.87 3.70 9.21
N VAL A 68 -38.23 3.29 8.12
CA VAL A 68 -36.78 3.48 7.92
C VAL A 68 -36.47 4.97 7.78
N LEU A 69 -37.23 5.69 6.95
CA LEU A 69 -37.01 7.11 6.71
C LEU A 69 -37.23 7.98 7.96
N VAL A 70 -38.28 7.69 8.75
CA VAL A 70 -38.55 8.37 10.02
C VAL A 70 -37.41 8.14 11.01
N ALA A 71 -36.88 6.92 11.11
CA ALA A 71 -35.75 6.63 11.97
C ALA A 71 -34.48 7.41 11.54
N LEU A 72 -34.24 7.55 10.24
CA LEU A 72 -33.11 8.32 9.72
C LEU A 72 -33.27 9.83 9.94
N ASP A 73 -34.47 10.40 9.75
CA ASP A 73 -34.73 11.82 10.06
C ASP A 73 -34.64 12.09 11.57
N TRP A 74 -35.10 11.16 12.41
CA TRP A 74 -34.92 11.25 13.85
C TRP A 74 -33.43 11.28 14.24
N LEU A 75 -32.60 10.39 13.68
CA LEU A 75 -31.15 10.43 13.90
C LEU A 75 -30.52 11.73 13.40
N ARG A 76 -30.94 12.22 12.22
CA ARG A 76 -30.50 13.53 11.70
C ARG A 76 -30.76 14.65 12.70
N SER A 77 -31.95 14.64 13.32
CA SER A 77 -32.35 15.65 14.31
C SER A 77 -31.48 15.61 15.58
N ILE A 78 -31.11 14.41 16.05
CA ILE A 78 -30.22 14.23 17.21
C ILE A 78 -28.83 14.82 16.95
N PHE A 79 -28.30 14.64 15.74
CA PHE A 79 -26.97 15.14 15.38
C PHE A 79 -26.98 16.58 14.85
N GLY A 80 -28.12 17.27 14.84
CA GLY A 80 -28.22 18.66 14.39
C GLY A 80 -27.85 18.86 12.91
N LEU A 81 -28.02 17.85 12.06
CA LEU A 81 -27.58 17.91 10.67
C LEU A 81 -28.59 18.65 9.79
N ALA A 82 -28.08 19.53 8.91
CA ALA A 82 -28.89 20.20 7.89
C ALA A 82 -29.48 19.20 6.87
N ALA A 83 -30.68 19.48 6.35
CA ALA A 83 -31.36 18.63 5.37
C ALA A 83 -30.58 18.47 4.05
N GLU A 84 -29.85 19.51 3.65
CA GLU A 84 -28.99 19.50 2.47
C GLU A 84 -27.58 18.93 2.73
N SER A 85 -27.28 18.52 3.97
CA SER A 85 -25.95 18.03 4.28
C SER A 85 -25.60 16.76 3.50
N THR A 86 -24.35 16.68 3.03
CA THR A 86 -23.79 15.48 2.41
C THR A 86 -23.86 14.28 3.35
N LEU A 87 -23.69 14.51 4.65
CA LEU A 87 -23.78 13.46 5.66
C LEU A 87 -25.20 12.90 5.80
N TYR A 88 -26.25 13.73 5.77
CA TYR A 88 -27.62 13.23 5.76
C TYR A 88 -27.96 12.51 4.45
N THR A 89 -27.45 12.99 3.32
CA THR A 89 -27.55 12.27 2.04
C THR A 89 -26.91 10.88 2.12
N LEU A 90 -25.73 10.76 2.72
CA LEU A 90 -25.11 9.46 2.99
C LEU A 90 -26.00 8.58 3.88
N MET A 91 -26.60 9.14 4.94
CA MET A 91 -27.51 8.41 5.82
C MET A 91 -28.72 7.84 5.07
N ILE A 92 -29.29 8.58 4.11
CA ILE A 92 -30.40 8.11 3.27
C ILE A 92 -29.98 6.92 2.39
N LYS A 93 -28.75 6.93 1.86
CA LYS A 93 -28.23 5.84 1.01
C LYS A 93 -27.77 4.61 1.81
N LEU A 94 -27.47 4.78 3.10
CA LEU A 94 -26.83 3.76 3.92
C LEU A 94 -27.64 2.45 4.06
N PRO A 95 -28.98 2.45 4.25
CA PRO A 95 -29.76 1.22 4.33
C PRO A 95 -29.57 0.31 3.11
N SER A 96 -29.60 0.89 1.90
CA SER A 96 -29.40 0.14 0.65
C SER A 96 -27.96 -0.36 0.51
N ILE A 97 -26.97 0.45 0.88
CA ILE A 97 -25.55 0.05 0.89
C ILE A 97 -25.33 -1.14 1.83
N VAL A 98 -25.91 -1.09 3.02
CA VAL A 98 -25.82 -2.19 4.00
C VAL A 98 -26.56 -3.42 3.49
N ALA A 99 -27.74 -3.26 2.88
CA ALA A 99 -28.49 -4.38 2.32
C ALA A 99 -27.73 -5.10 1.20
N ASP A 100 -27.03 -4.38 0.34
CA ASP A 100 -26.15 -4.97 -0.67
C ASP A 100 -25.06 -5.85 -0.03
N LEU A 101 -24.40 -5.36 1.03
CA LEU A 101 -23.35 -6.08 1.73
C LEU A 101 -23.89 -7.35 2.40
N VAL A 102 -25.05 -7.26 3.05
CA VAL A 102 -25.73 -8.42 3.65
C VAL A 102 -26.14 -9.41 2.57
N THR A 103 -26.65 -8.95 1.44
CA THR A 103 -27.00 -9.79 0.28
C THR A 103 -25.79 -10.51 -0.29
N GLY A 104 -24.66 -9.81 -0.46
CA GLY A 104 -23.38 -10.41 -0.87
C GLY A 104 -22.91 -11.48 0.13
N TRP A 105 -23.04 -11.22 1.42
CA TRP A 105 -22.73 -12.20 2.47
C TRP A 105 -23.66 -13.42 2.44
N LEU A 106 -24.97 -13.22 2.22
CA LEU A 106 -25.94 -14.31 2.07
C LEU A 106 -25.63 -15.15 0.83
N LEU A 107 -25.30 -14.52 -0.30
CA LEU A 107 -24.87 -15.20 -1.51
C LEU A 107 -23.61 -16.03 -1.27
N TYR A 108 -22.62 -15.48 -0.56
CA TYR A 108 -21.45 -16.24 -0.12
C TYR A 108 -21.85 -17.48 0.68
N ARG A 109 -22.73 -17.33 1.69
CA ARG A 109 -23.21 -18.43 2.54
C ARG A 109 -23.99 -19.47 1.73
N TRP A 110 -24.73 -19.05 0.71
CA TRP A 110 -25.48 -19.89 -0.21
C TRP A 110 -24.60 -20.73 -1.14
N VAL A 111 -23.51 -20.15 -1.64
CA VAL A 111 -22.59 -20.75 -2.60
C VAL A 111 -21.61 -21.73 -1.94
N VAL A 112 -21.09 -21.39 -0.76
CA VAL A 112 -20.06 -22.17 -0.05
C VAL A 112 -20.38 -23.67 0.07
N PRO A 113 -21.58 -24.10 0.51
CA PRO A 113 -21.90 -25.52 0.61
C PRO A 113 -22.02 -26.21 -0.76
N ARG A 114 -22.22 -25.47 -1.85
CA ARG A 114 -22.49 -26.00 -3.20
C ARG A 114 -21.25 -26.07 -4.07
N GLN A 115 -20.49 -24.98 -4.17
CA GLN A 115 -19.35 -24.84 -5.07
C GLN A 115 -18.03 -24.56 -4.34
N GLY A 116 -18.06 -24.58 -3.00
CA GLY A 116 -16.91 -24.32 -2.17
C GLY A 116 -16.61 -22.83 -1.97
N GLU A 117 -15.63 -22.57 -1.12
CA GLU A 117 -15.38 -21.23 -0.57
C GLU A 117 -14.79 -20.24 -1.57
N LYS A 118 -13.96 -20.71 -2.52
CA LYS A 118 -13.41 -19.84 -3.57
C LYS A 118 -14.51 -19.32 -4.47
N ALA A 119 -15.44 -20.18 -4.86
CA ALA A 119 -16.62 -19.79 -5.60
C ALA A 119 -17.48 -18.83 -4.77
N GLY A 120 -17.69 -19.11 -3.48
CA GLY A 120 -18.46 -18.21 -2.61
C GLY A 120 -17.89 -16.79 -2.56
N LEU A 121 -16.58 -16.64 -2.36
CA LEU A 121 -15.95 -15.31 -2.36
C LEU A 121 -16.02 -14.64 -3.74
N PHE A 122 -15.89 -15.43 -4.81
CA PHE A 122 -16.00 -14.92 -6.18
C PHE A 122 -17.41 -14.42 -6.49
N PHE A 123 -18.47 -15.19 -6.19
CA PHE A 123 -19.86 -14.79 -6.41
C PHE A 123 -20.26 -13.58 -5.57
N MET A 124 -19.77 -13.50 -4.33
CA MET A 124 -19.96 -12.32 -3.50
C MET A 124 -19.27 -11.09 -4.09
N ALA A 125 -18.01 -11.20 -4.51
CA ALA A 125 -17.32 -10.09 -5.18
C ALA A 125 -18.01 -9.71 -6.49
N LEU A 126 -18.44 -10.69 -7.27
CA LEU A 126 -19.15 -10.47 -8.53
C LEU A 126 -20.45 -9.69 -8.32
N TYR A 127 -21.24 -10.02 -7.30
CA TYR A 127 -22.43 -9.25 -6.94
C TYR A 127 -22.07 -7.85 -6.43
N LEU A 128 -21.17 -7.75 -5.44
CA LEU A 128 -20.88 -6.49 -4.77
C LEU A 128 -20.17 -5.46 -5.65
N PHE A 129 -19.37 -5.90 -6.62
CA PHE A 129 -18.68 -5.01 -7.55
C PHE A 129 -19.36 -4.90 -8.92
N CYS A 130 -20.53 -5.52 -9.10
CA CYS A 130 -21.34 -5.37 -10.31
C CYS A 130 -21.84 -3.92 -10.45
N PRO A 131 -21.57 -3.23 -11.57
CA PRO A 131 -22.02 -1.86 -11.81
C PRO A 131 -23.50 -1.63 -11.57
N ALA A 132 -24.36 -2.49 -12.11
CA ALA A 132 -25.80 -2.40 -11.90
C ALA A 132 -26.23 -2.40 -10.42
N ILE A 133 -25.42 -3.01 -9.53
CA ILE A 133 -25.74 -3.13 -8.11
C ILE A 133 -25.35 -1.86 -7.35
N TRP A 134 -24.08 -1.44 -7.44
CA TRP A 134 -23.63 -0.24 -6.71
C TRP A 134 -24.12 1.07 -7.34
N LEU A 135 -24.49 1.09 -8.63
CA LEU A 135 -25.15 2.24 -9.25
C LEU A 135 -26.51 2.50 -8.60
N ASN A 136 -27.28 1.46 -8.29
CA ASN A 136 -28.59 1.61 -7.67
C ASN A 136 -28.50 2.07 -6.21
N SER A 137 -27.60 1.48 -5.41
CA SER A 137 -27.50 1.80 -3.99
C SER A 137 -26.68 3.05 -3.70
N ALA A 138 -25.39 3.06 -4.04
CA ALA A 138 -24.45 4.10 -3.61
C ALA A 138 -24.49 5.36 -4.49
N VAL A 139 -24.68 5.19 -5.81
CA VAL A 139 -24.70 6.31 -6.74
C VAL A 139 -26.09 6.93 -6.78
N TRP A 140 -27.12 6.19 -7.19
CA TRP A 140 -28.50 6.67 -7.31
C TRP A 140 -29.12 7.02 -5.95
N GLY A 141 -28.96 6.14 -4.96
CA GLY A 141 -29.60 6.27 -3.64
C GLY A 141 -30.96 5.57 -3.53
N GLN A 142 -31.20 4.57 -4.37
CA GLN A 142 -32.46 3.84 -4.46
C GLN A 142 -32.49 2.63 -3.50
N VAL A 143 -33.67 2.08 -3.25
CA VAL A 143 -33.93 1.12 -2.16
C VAL A 143 -34.21 -0.32 -2.65
N ASP A 144 -34.04 -0.57 -3.96
CA ASP A 144 -34.32 -1.87 -4.57
C ASP A 144 -33.52 -3.00 -3.90
N GLY A 145 -32.24 -2.76 -3.60
CA GLY A 145 -31.38 -3.71 -2.88
C GLY A 145 -31.89 -4.06 -1.48
N PHE A 146 -32.44 -3.08 -0.76
CA PHE A 146 -33.03 -3.29 0.56
C PHE A 146 -34.29 -4.15 0.49
N CYS A 147 -35.21 -3.82 -0.42
CA CYS A 147 -36.43 -4.59 -0.61
C CYS A 147 -36.15 -6.02 -1.08
N LEU A 148 -35.20 -6.18 -2.01
CA LEU A 148 -34.80 -7.47 -2.55
C LEU A 148 -34.20 -8.40 -1.49
N LEU A 149 -33.38 -7.88 -0.57
CA LEU A 149 -32.81 -8.66 0.53
C LEU A 149 -33.91 -9.38 1.34
N VAL A 150 -34.99 -8.65 1.67
CA VAL A 150 -36.12 -9.20 2.42
C VAL A 150 -36.88 -10.25 1.59
N GLY A 151 -37.10 -9.99 0.30
CA GLY A 151 -37.70 -10.97 -0.62
C GLY A 151 -36.88 -12.26 -0.76
N ILE A 152 -35.55 -12.17 -0.87
CA ILE A 152 -34.66 -13.34 -0.91
C ILE A 152 -34.70 -14.11 0.41
N TRP A 153 -34.77 -13.42 1.55
CA TRP A 153 -34.90 -14.08 2.84
C TRP A 153 -36.18 -14.92 2.92
N ALA A 154 -37.31 -14.41 2.41
CA ALA A 154 -38.55 -15.18 2.29
C ALA A 154 -38.37 -16.43 1.41
N LEU A 155 -37.73 -16.31 0.24
CA LEU A 155 -37.48 -17.47 -0.64
C LEU A 155 -36.56 -18.53 0.01
N LEU A 156 -35.57 -18.12 0.78
CA LEU A 156 -34.69 -19.04 1.51
C LEU A 156 -35.47 -19.79 2.61
N LEU A 157 -36.37 -19.11 3.33
CA LEU A 157 -37.26 -19.74 4.31
C LEU A 157 -38.26 -20.70 3.66
N LEU A 158 -38.72 -20.38 2.44
CA LEU A 158 -39.59 -21.26 1.66
C LEU A 158 -38.89 -22.56 1.28
N LEU A 159 -37.60 -22.50 0.88
CA LEU A 159 -36.80 -23.69 0.60
C LEU A 159 -36.60 -24.59 1.83
N ASP A 160 -36.54 -23.99 3.01
CA ASP A 160 -36.50 -24.68 4.31
C ASP A 160 -37.91 -25.10 4.81
N GLU A 161 -38.96 -24.89 4.00
CA GLU A 161 -40.36 -25.22 4.31
C GLU A 161 -40.92 -24.53 5.57
N LYS A 162 -40.36 -23.39 5.96
CA LYS A 162 -40.82 -22.56 7.09
C LYS A 162 -41.94 -21.63 6.67
N TYR A 163 -43.09 -22.19 6.30
CA TYR A 163 -44.18 -21.47 5.62
C TYR A 163 -44.70 -20.23 6.36
N LEU A 164 -44.95 -20.31 7.68
CA LEU A 164 -45.45 -19.18 8.47
C LEU A 164 -44.48 -17.99 8.49
N LEU A 165 -43.19 -18.27 8.76
CA LEU A 165 -42.15 -17.24 8.80
C LEU A 165 -41.85 -16.69 7.40
N CYS A 166 -41.85 -17.54 6.37
CA CYS A 166 -41.77 -17.13 4.98
C CYS A 166 -42.91 -16.15 4.64
N GLY A 167 -44.14 -16.48 5.02
CA GLY A 167 -45.31 -15.62 4.84
C GLY A 167 -45.11 -14.26 5.50
N ALA A 168 -44.73 -14.24 6.78
CA ALA A 168 -44.50 -13.00 7.52
C ALA A 168 -43.42 -12.12 6.89
N VAL A 169 -42.26 -12.68 6.56
CA VAL A 169 -41.16 -11.94 5.90
C VAL A 169 -41.57 -11.44 4.52
N TYR A 170 -42.35 -12.23 3.78
CA TYR A 170 -42.90 -11.80 2.48
C TYR A 170 -43.93 -10.65 2.63
N GLY A 171 -44.78 -10.68 3.67
CA GLY A 171 -45.67 -9.57 4.01
C GLY A 171 -44.90 -8.28 4.28
N VAL A 172 -43.77 -8.35 4.99
CA VAL A 172 -42.85 -7.21 5.14
C VAL A 172 -42.29 -6.75 3.80
N ALA A 173 -41.86 -7.68 2.93
CA ALA A 173 -41.33 -7.33 1.61
C ALA A 173 -42.35 -6.54 0.77
N LEU A 174 -43.64 -6.93 0.80
CA LEU A 174 -44.72 -6.21 0.14
C LEU A 174 -44.95 -4.80 0.72
N LEU A 175 -44.82 -4.62 2.04
CA LEU A 175 -44.88 -3.30 2.67
C LEU A 175 -43.66 -2.42 2.37
N LEU A 176 -42.54 -3.01 1.99
CA LEU A 176 -41.37 -2.24 1.58
C LEU A 176 -41.48 -1.78 0.12
N LYS A 177 -41.98 -2.65 -0.77
CA LYS A 177 -42.15 -2.31 -2.18
C LYS A 177 -43.20 -3.19 -2.87
N PRO A 178 -44.18 -2.61 -3.58
CA PRO A 178 -45.22 -3.35 -4.30
C PRO A 178 -44.70 -4.37 -5.29
N GLN A 179 -43.57 -4.05 -5.92
CA GLN A 179 -42.90 -4.90 -6.91
C GLN A 179 -42.57 -6.31 -6.39
N GLN A 180 -42.50 -6.52 -5.07
CA GLN A 180 -42.28 -7.84 -4.48
C GLN A 180 -43.43 -8.83 -4.77
N ILE A 181 -44.59 -8.35 -5.23
CA ILE A 181 -45.74 -9.19 -5.64
C ILE A 181 -45.36 -10.26 -6.67
N PHE A 182 -44.35 -10.02 -7.51
CA PHE A 182 -43.88 -10.98 -8.51
C PHE A 182 -43.21 -12.22 -7.91
N LEU A 183 -42.96 -12.27 -6.59
CA LEU A 183 -42.54 -13.47 -5.88
C LEU A 183 -43.72 -14.37 -5.45
N LEU A 184 -44.95 -13.85 -5.39
CA LEU A 184 -46.13 -14.65 -5.02
C LEU A 184 -46.33 -15.88 -5.90
N PRO A 185 -46.24 -15.80 -7.26
CA PRO A 185 -46.33 -16.99 -8.10
C PRO A 185 -45.32 -18.07 -7.73
N VAL A 186 -44.09 -17.67 -7.37
CA VAL A 186 -43.00 -18.59 -7.01
C VAL A 186 -43.32 -19.34 -5.72
N PHE A 187 -43.90 -18.65 -4.73
CA PHE A 187 -44.42 -19.27 -3.51
C PHE A 187 -45.49 -20.31 -3.83
N LEU A 188 -46.48 -19.93 -4.64
CA LEU A 188 -47.56 -20.83 -5.06
C LEU A 188 -47.04 -22.04 -5.82
N PHE A 189 -46.06 -21.86 -6.72
CA PHE A 189 -45.45 -22.97 -7.46
C PHE A 189 -44.77 -23.98 -6.53
N PHE A 190 -44.03 -23.49 -5.52
CA PHE A 190 -43.36 -24.34 -4.56
C PHE A 190 -44.36 -25.18 -3.75
N VAL A 191 -45.39 -24.52 -3.20
CA VAL A 191 -46.42 -25.18 -2.39
C VAL A 191 -47.26 -26.14 -3.22
N ALA A 192 -47.62 -25.77 -4.45
CA ALA A 192 -48.35 -26.64 -5.38
C ALA A 192 -47.55 -27.88 -5.75
N LYS A 193 -46.25 -27.73 -6.05
CA LYS A 193 -45.36 -28.85 -6.36
C LYS A 193 -45.16 -29.77 -5.15
N LYS A 194 -45.13 -29.21 -3.94
CA LYS A 194 -45.06 -29.96 -2.67
C LYS A 194 -46.41 -30.51 -2.19
N ARG A 195 -47.52 -30.11 -2.83
CA ARG A 195 -48.90 -30.48 -2.47
C ARG A 195 -49.26 -30.17 -1.00
N SER A 196 -48.79 -29.04 -0.47
CA SER A 196 -48.95 -28.69 0.96
C SER A 196 -50.02 -27.62 1.21
N LEU A 197 -51.29 -28.03 1.36
CA LEU A 197 -52.38 -27.10 1.71
C LEU A 197 -52.15 -26.41 3.07
N LYS A 198 -51.55 -27.11 4.04
CA LYS A 198 -51.15 -26.54 5.33
C LYS A 198 -50.09 -25.45 5.14
N GLY A 199 -49.12 -25.66 4.25
CA GLY A 199 -48.10 -24.65 3.93
C GLY A 199 -48.71 -23.40 3.29
N LEU A 200 -49.70 -23.57 2.42
CA LEU A 200 -50.46 -22.45 1.83
C LEU A 200 -51.15 -21.62 2.92
N GLY A 201 -51.91 -22.27 3.81
CA GLY A 201 -52.64 -21.60 4.89
C GLY A 201 -51.72 -20.89 5.89
N LEU A 202 -50.62 -21.53 6.30
CA LEU A 202 -49.64 -20.93 7.21
C LEU A 202 -48.91 -19.73 6.57
N GLY A 203 -48.53 -19.83 5.29
CA GLY A 203 -47.91 -18.71 4.58
C GLY A 203 -48.86 -17.53 4.43
N PHE A 204 -50.13 -17.78 4.09
CA PHE A 204 -51.16 -16.74 4.03
C PHE A 204 -51.36 -16.05 5.39
N LEU A 205 -51.51 -16.82 6.46
CA LEU A 205 -51.69 -16.30 7.82
C LEU A 205 -50.49 -15.45 8.27
N GLY A 206 -49.27 -15.90 7.98
CA GLY A 206 -48.04 -15.14 8.28
C GLY A 206 -47.99 -13.82 7.52
N ALA A 207 -48.27 -13.84 6.22
CA ALA A 207 -48.25 -12.65 5.37
C ALA A 207 -49.30 -11.62 5.82
N MET A 208 -50.53 -12.08 6.05
CA MET A 208 -51.63 -11.21 6.47
C MET A 208 -51.39 -10.65 7.88
N GLY A 209 -50.87 -11.46 8.80
CA GLY A 209 -50.51 -11.01 10.15
C GLY A 209 -49.45 -9.90 10.13
N ALA A 210 -48.40 -10.04 9.31
CA ALA A 210 -47.38 -9.00 9.16
C ALA A 210 -47.92 -7.73 8.49
N LEU A 211 -48.73 -7.88 7.43
CA LEU A 211 -49.35 -6.77 6.72
C LEU A 211 -50.23 -5.92 7.66
N LEU A 212 -51.15 -6.56 8.38
CA LEU A 212 -52.06 -5.87 9.29
C LEU A 212 -51.29 -5.22 10.46
N LEU A 213 -50.40 -5.96 11.11
CA LEU A 213 -49.69 -5.47 12.29
C LEU A 213 -48.80 -4.25 11.99
N LEU A 214 -48.06 -4.28 10.88
CA LEU A 214 -47.12 -3.22 10.52
C LEU A 214 -47.79 -2.04 9.81
N ALA A 215 -48.92 -2.26 9.14
CA ALA A 215 -49.70 -1.16 8.59
C ALA A 215 -50.55 -0.44 9.67
N PHE A 216 -50.78 -1.06 10.83
CA PHE A 216 -51.68 -0.55 11.87
C PHE A 216 -51.38 0.91 12.28
N SER A 217 -50.11 1.29 12.44
CA SER A 217 -49.75 2.67 12.85
C SER A 217 -50.08 3.74 11.80
N PHE A 218 -50.38 3.34 10.56
CA PHE A 218 -50.71 4.23 9.45
C PHE A 218 -52.21 4.27 9.13
N VAL A 219 -53.01 3.51 9.88
CA VAL A 219 -54.44 3.35 9.63
C VAL A 219 -55.24 4.04 10.73
N ARG A 220 -56.26 4.83 10.36
CA ARG A 220 -57.21 5.42 11.30
C ARG A 220 -58.41 4.50 11.50
N GLY A 221 -58.80 4.25 12.75
CA GLY A 221 -60.03 3.52 13.07
C GLY A 221 -60.12 2.09 12.50
N LEU A 222 -58.97 1.42 12.28
CA LEU A 222 -58.86 0.11 11.63
C LEU A 222 -59.28 0.08 10.14
N ASP A 223 -59.36 1.23 9.46
CA ASP A 223 -59.62 1.32 8.03
C ASP A 223 -58.39 0.99 7.14
N TYR A 224 -58.12 -0.31 6.97
CA TYR A 224 -57.10 -0.78 6.03
C TYR A 224 -57.52 -0.61 4.56
N GLY A 225 -58.80 -0.31 4.28
CA GLY A 225 -59.34 -0.17 2.93
C GLY A 225 -58.80 1.07 2.23
N THR A 226 -58.78 2.21 2.94
CA THR A 226 -58.23 3.46 2.41
C THR A 226 -56.74 3.35 2.10
N LEU A 227 -55.97 2.69 2.97
CA LEU A 227 -54.54 2.44 2.72
C LEU A 227 -54.33 1.56 1.47
N LEU A 228 -55.17 0.53 1.28
CA LEU A 228 -55.12 -0.32 0.09
C LEU A 228 -55.49 0.45 -1.18
N ALA A 229 -56.51 1.33 -1.11
CA ALA A 229 -56.93 2.14 -2.24
C ALA A 229 -55.80 3.07 -2.72
N GLN A 230 -55.14 3.76 -1.79
CA GLN A 230 -53.97 4.60 -2.10
C GLN A 230 -52.79 3.79 -2.63
N TYR A 231 -52.56 2.59 -2.08
CA TYR A 231 -51.54 1.67 -2.58
C TYR A 231 -51.78 1.28 -4.06
N VAL A 232 -53.04 1.08 -4.44
CA VAL A 232 -53.42 0.75 -5.83
C VAL A 232 -53.35 1.99 -6.72
N GLU A 233 -53.74 3.15 -6.22
CA GLU A 233 -53.65 4.43 -6.93
C GLU A 233 -52.19 4.77 -7.29
N THR A 234 -51.27 4.55 -6.36
CA THR A 234 -49.83 4.73 -6.56
C THR A 234 -49.27 3.96 -7.75
N VAL A 235 -49.78 2.75 -8.02
CA VAL A 235 -49.35 1.95 -9.19
C VAL A 235 -49.74 2.61 -10.51
N ASN A 236 -50.75 3.49 -10.50
CA ASN A 236 -51.23 4.21 -11.68
C ASN A 236 -50.58 5.59 -11.89
N ASN A 237 -49.74 6.07 -10.96
CA ASN A 237 -49.13 7.41 -11.03
C ASN A 237 -48.20 7.63 -12.24
N TYR A 238 -47.66 6.55 -12.82
CA TYR A 238 -46.75 6.60 -13.97
C TYR A 238 -47.39 5.96 -15.21
N ALA A 239 -48.47 6.57 -15.71
CA ALA A 239 -49.25 6.07 -16.84
C ALA A 239 -48.56 6.27 -18.22
N TYR A 240 -47.34 5.78 -18.35
CA TYR A 240 -46.55 5.78 -19.59
C TYR A 240 -46.29 4.34 -20.07
N TYR A 241 -46.01 4.18 -21.36
CA TYR A 241 -45.59 2.88 -21.90
C TYR A 241 -44.32 2.36 -21.20
N THR A 242 -43.30 3.19 -21.08
CA THR A 242 -42.12 2.92 -20.26
C THR A 242 -41.50 4.25 -19.83
N VAL A 243 -40.88 4.27 -18.66
CA VAL A 243 -40.22 5.44 -18.09
C VAL A 243 -38.75 5.11 -17.95
N ASN A 244 -37.99 5.41 -19.01
CA ASN A 244 -36.57 5.10 -19.15
C ASN A 244 -36.19 3.62 -19.06
N ALA A 245 -37.15 2.69 -18.96
CA ALA A 245 -36.84 1.27 -19.10
C ALA A 245 -36.59 0.92 -20.57
N PHE A 246 -35.35 0.55 -20.88
CA PHE A 246 -34.93 0.07 -22.20
C PHE A 246 -35.41 -1.37 -22.42
N ASN A 247 -36.71 -1.49 -22.63
CA ASN A 247 -37.47 -2.73 -22.81
C ASN A 247 -38.15 -2.74 -24.19
N LEU A 248 -39.14 -3.61 -24.42
CA LEU A 248 -39.86 -3.68 -25.70
C LEU A 248 -40.39 -2.31 -26.14
N TYR A 249 -40.91 -1.51 -25.22
CA TYR A 249 -41.49 -0.20 -25.52
C TYR A 249 -40.41 0.86 -25.81
N GLY A 250 -39.26 0.77 -25.12
CA GLY A 250 -38.08 1.58 -25.46
C GLY A 250 -37.57 1.29 -26.88
N MET A 251 -37.58 0.02 -27.29
CA MET A 251 -37.22 -0.40 -28.66
C MET A 251 -38.17 0.18 -29.71
N LEU A 252 -39.46 0.30 -29.38
CA LEU A 252 -40.51 0.81 -30.28
C LEU A 252 -40.58 2.35 -30.30
N GLY A 253 -39.68 3.05 -29.60
CA GLY A 253 -39.70 4.51 -29.52
C GLY A 253 -40.85 5.07 -28.68
N LEU A 254 -41.33 4.31 -27.68
CA LEU A 254 -42.46 4.67 -26.82
C LEU A 254 -42.00 5.10 -25.41
N ASN A 255 -40.73 5.49 -25.26
CA ASN A 255 -40.20 5.99 -23.98
C ASN A 255 -40.86 7.33 -23.61
N TRP A 256 -41.37 7.46 -22.38
CA TRP A 256 -42.16 8.61 -21.90
C TRP A 256 -43.44 8.92 -22.71
N GLN A 257 -43.93 7.99 -23.53
CA GLN A 257 -45.20 8.19 -24.23
C GLN A 257 -46.38 7.87 -23.31
N SER A 258 -47.30 8.84 -23.16
CA SER A 258 -48.49 8.69 -22.33
C SER A 258 -49.40 7.56 -22.81
N LEU A 259 -50.07 6.90 -21.86
CA LEU A 259 -51.12 5.90 -22.11
C LEU A 259 -52.51 6.54 -22.31
N ASP A 260 -52.59 7.88 -22.33
CA ASP A 260 -53.84 8.59 -22.58
C ASP A 260 -54.45 8.18 -23.93
N GLY A 261 -55.75 7.87 -23.94
CA GLY A 261 -56.47 7.39 -25.12
C GLY A 261 -56.37 5.87 -25.37
N LEU A 262 -55.57 5.12 -24.61
CA LEU A 262 -55.54 3.65 -24.69
C LEU A 262 -56.80 3.06 -24.02
N ALA A 263 -57.52 2.19 -24.73
CA ALA A 263 -58.71 1.54 -24.18
C ALA A 263 -58.38 0.79 -22.88
N GLY A 264 -59.22 0.93 -21.85
CA GLY A 264 -58.93 0.44 -20.50
C GLY A 264 -58.62 -1.07 -20.43
N TRP A 265 -59.28 -1.88 -21.26
CA TRP A 265 -58.99 -3.32 -21.36
C TRP A 265 -57.63 -3.61 -22.00
N VAL A 266 -57.17 -2.80 -22.97
CA VAL A 266 -55.84 -2.91 -23.59
C VAL A 266 -54.77 -2.52 -22.57
N ARG A 267 -54.97 -1.41 -21.86
CA ARG A 267 -54.09 -0.98 -20.76
C ARG A 267 -53.94 -2.09 -19.72
N THR A 268 -55.06 -2.67 -19.30
CA THR A 268 -55.07 -3.79 -18.34
C THR A 268 -54.34 -5.03 -18.88
N ALA A 269 -54.58 -5.39 -20.15
CA ALA A 269 -53.92 -6.51 -20.79
C ALA A 269 -52.40 -6.33 -20.93
N LEU A 270 -51.94 -5.12 -21.28
CA LEU A 270 -50.50 -4.81 -21.37
C LEU A 270 -49.83 -4.69 -20.00
N SER A 271 -50.54 -4.20 -18.97
CA SER A 271 -49.99 -4.13 -17.60
C SER A 271 -49.81 -5.52 -16.99
N TYR A 272 -50.86 -6.36 -17.00
CA TYR A 272 -50.91 -7.61 -16.24
C TYR A 272 -50.73 -8.88 -17.08
N GLY A 273 -51.02 -8.83 -18.38
CA GLY A 273 -50.92 -9.97 -19.29
C GLY A 273 -49.53 -10.61 -19.30
N PRO A 274 -48.44 -9.84 -19.45
CA PRO A 274 -47.09 -10.38 -19.38
C PRO A 274 -46.80 -11.12 -18.07
N ALA A 275 -47.24 -10.58 -16.93
CA ALA A 275 -47.06 -11.23 -15.62
C ALA A 275 -47.79 -12.57 -15.55
N LEU A 276 -49.00 -12.67 -16.11
CA LEU A 276 -49.77 -13.92 -16.21
C LEU A 276 -49.09 -14.95 -17.13
N VAL A 277 -48.61 -14.52 -18.31
CA VAL A 277 -47.89 -15.39 -19.25
C VAL A 277 -46.59 -15.90 -18.63
N MET A 278 -45.82 -15.04 -17.99
CA MET A 278 -44.58 -15.42 -17.31
C MET A 278 -44.85 -16.35 -16.13
N THR A 279 -45.95 -16.14 -15.40
CA THR A 279 -46.40 -17.03 -14.33
C THR A 279 -46.75 -18.42 -14.87
N ALA A 280 -47.56 -18.50 -15.93
CA ALA A 280 -47.93 -19.77 -16.55
C ALA A 280 -46.70 -20.51 -17.13
N GLY A 281 -45.85 -19.81 -17.88
CA GLY A 281 -44.61 -20.36 -18.44
C GLY A 281 -43.64 -20.81 -17.35
N GLY A 282 -43.48 -20.01 -16.29
CA GLY A 282 -42.68 -20.32 -15.12
C GLY A 282 -43.15 -21.58 -14.40
N TRP A 283 -44.47 -21.75 -14.21
CA TRP A 283 -45.05 -22.98 -13.67
C TRP A 283 -44.75 -24.20 -14.55
N LEU A 284 -44.93 -24.08 -15.87
CA LEU A 284 -44.67 -25.17 -16.82
C LEU A 284 -43.21 -25.63 -16.79
N MET A 285 -42.26 -24.71 -16.62
CA MET A 285 -40.84 -25.03 -16.46
C MET A 285 -40.55 -25.60 -15.06
N TYR A 286 -41.05 -24.96 -14.01
CA TYR A 286 -40.77 -25.36 -12.62
C TYR A 286 -41.35 -26.73 -12.26
N ARG A 287 -42.54 -27.06 -12.74
CA ARG A 287 -43.16 -28.38 -12.51
C ARG A 287 -42.33 -29.53 -13.11
N ARG A 288 -41.59 -29.26 -14.20
CA ARG A 288 -40.68 -30.23 -14.84
C ARG A 288 -39.27 -30.22 -14.27
N ALA A 289 -38.88 -29.16 -13.57
CA ALA A 289 -37.56 -29.06 -12.95
C ALA A 289 -37.34 -30.17 -11.91
N LYS A 290 -36.17 -30.81 -11.93
CA LYS A 290 -35.82 -31.87 -10.97
C LYS A 290 -35.50 -31.35 -9.56
N SER A 291 -34.99 -30.12 -9.46
CA SER A 291 -34.59 -29.49 -8.19
C SER A 291 -35.56 -28.35 -7.83
N SER A 292 -35.88 -28.22 -6.53
CA SER A 292 -36.71 -27.13 -6.02
C SER A 292 -36.00 -25.77 -6.13
N GLU A 293 -34.68 -25.74 -6.15
CA GLU A 293 -33.89 -24.52 -6.31
C GLU A 293 -33.94 -23.94 -7.73
N ALA A 294 -34.55 -24.64 -8.70
CA ALA A 294 -34.91 -24.06 -9.99
C ALA A 294 -35.84 -22.83 -9.85
N LEU A 295 -36.47 -22.65 -8.68
CA LEU A 295 -37.30 -21.49 -8.38
C LEU A 295 -36.56 -20.17 -8.61
N PHE A 296 -35.26 -20.08 -8.34
CA PHE A 296 -34.50 -18.83 -8.53
C PHE A 296 -34.42 -18.43 -10.02
N GLY A 297 -34.20 -19.41 -10.90
CA GLY A 297 -34.17 -19.17 -12.34
C GLY A 297 -35.54 -18.78 -12.89
N VAL A 298 -36.60 -19.44 -12.39
CA VAL A 298 -37.99 -19.13 -12.78
C VAL A 298 -38.44 -17.76 -12.25
N ALA A 299 -38.08 -17.42 -11.02
CA ALA A 299 -38.35 -16.11 -10.44
C ALA A 299 -37.67 -15.00 -11.24
N SER A 300 -36.38 -15.19 -11.58
CA SER A 300 -35.64 -14.27 -12.44
C SER A 300 -36.30 -14.10 -13.81
N LEU A 301 -36.79 -15.19 -14.41
CA LEU A 301 -37.51 -15.15 -15.69
C LEU A 301 -38.80 -14.33 -15.59
N ILE A 302 -39.55 -14.45 -14.49
CA ILE A 302 -40.77 -13.66 -14.27
C ILE A 302 -40.44 -12.17 -14.20
N PHE A 303 -39.50 -11.77 -13.35
CA PHE A 303 -39.09 -10.35 -13.26
C PHE A 303 -38.58 -9.82 -14.61
N SER A 304 -37.78 -10.59 -15.32
CA SER A 304 -37.22 -10.19 -16.62
C SER A 304 -38.30 -10.06 -17.69
N GLY A 305 -39.26 -10.98 -17.73
CA GLY A 305 -40.36 -10.94 -18.70
C GLY A 305 -41.33 -9.82 -18.42
N VAL A 306 -41.69 -9.58 -17.16
CA VAL A 306 -42.51 -8.42 -16.77
C VAL A 306 -41.80 -7.12 -17.15
N PHE A 307 -40.53 -6.96 -16.81
CA PHE A 307 -39.75 -5.78 -17.21
C PHE A 307 -39.73 -5.57 -18.73
N THR A 308 -39.58 -6.67 -19.49
CA THR A 308 -39.43 -6.63 -20.94
C THR A 308 -40.73 -6.26 -21.64
N PHE A 309 -41.88 -6.75 -21.16
CA PHE A 309 -43.15 -6.73 -21.89
C PHE A 309 -44.30 -5.97 -21.22
N SER A 310 -44.22 -5.63 -19.93
CA SER A 310 -45.25 -4.83 -19.27
C SER A 310 -45.02 -3.34 -19.49
N ILE A 311 -46.11 -2.57 -19.57
CA ILE A 311 -46.09 -1.11 -19.54
C ILE A 311 -45.85 -0.56 -18.13
N MET A 312 -45.59 0.74 -17.98
CA MET A 312 -45.32 1.43 -16.71
C MET A 312 -44.07 0.93 -15.98
N MET A 313 -43.07 0.52 -16.74
CA MET A 313 -41.79 0.04 -16.20
C MET A 313 -40.79 1.18 -16.06
N HIS A 314 -39.98 1.12 -15.00
CA HIS A 314 -38.79 1.94 -14.82
C HIS A 314 -37.51 1.14 -15.07
N GLU A 315 -36.44 1.81 -15.48
CA GLU A 315 -35.12 1.22 -15.76
C GLU A 315 -34.63 0.25 -14.69
N ARG A 316 -34.85 0.59 -13.42
CA ARG A 316 -34.44 -0.18 -12.23
C ARG A 316 -35.26 -1.44 -11.95
N TYR A 317 -36.42 -1.63 -12.57
CA TYR A 317 -37.32 -2.76 -12.24
C TYR A 317 -36.76 -4.13 -12.65
N LEU A 318 -35.73 -4.19 -13.49
CA LEU A 318 -35.01 -5.43 -13.81
C LEU A 318 -34.06 -5.88 -12.69
N PHE A 319 -33.71 -5.02 -11.74
CA PHE A 319 -32.71 -5.26 -10.71
C PHE A 319 -32.88 -6.59 -9.95
N PRO A 320 -34.10 -6.98 -9.48
CA PRO A 320 -34.31 -8.27 -8.81
C PRO A 320 -33.91 -9.48 -9.65
N ALA A 321 -34.09 -9.41 -10.97
CA ALA A 321 -33.81 -10.52 -11.86
C ALA A 321 -32.32 -10.90 -11.87
N LEU A 322 -31.42 -9.93 -11.70
CA LEU A 322 -29.97 -10.15 -11.72
C LEU A 322 -29.52 -11.08 -10.59
N LEU A 323 -29.91 -10.78 -9.35
CA LEU A 323 -29.55 -11.61 -8.20
C LEU A 323 -30.18 -13.00 -8.27
N LEU A 324 -31.46 -13.08 -8.64
CA LEU A 324 -32.16 -14.35 -8.80
C LEU A 324 -31.51 -15.21 -9.90
N TRP A 325 -31.07 -14.61 -11.00
CA TRP A 325 -30.33 -15.30 -12.06
C TRP A 325 -28.96 -15.76 -11.58
N LEU A 326 -28.26 -14.92 -10.84
CA LEU A 326 -26.96 -15.26 -10.26
C LEU A 326 -27.08 -16.43 -9.28
N MET A 327 -28.12 -16.45 -8.42
CA MET A 327 -28.42 -17.57 -7.54
C MET A 327 -28.76 -18.85 -8.33
N SER A 328 -29.42 -18.72 -9.49
CA SER A 328 -29.62 -19.85 -10.41
C SER A 328 -28.32 -20.39 -10.99
N CYS A 329 -27.37 -19.51 -11.38
CA CYS A 329 -26.04 -19.92 -11.87
C CYS A 329 -25.28 -20.78 -10.86
N VAL A 330 -25.45 -20.49 -9.56
CA VAL A 330 -24.85 -21.26 -8.46
C VAL A 330 -25.42 -22.68 -8.41
N VAL A 331 -26.72 -22.84 -8.69
CA VAL A 331 -27.41 -24.13 -8.63
C VAL A 331 -27.07 -25.01 -9.83
N THR A 332 -26.99 -24.43 -11.03
CA THR A 332 -26.79 -25.19 -12.28
C THR A 332 -25.32 -25.46 -12.58
N GLY A 333 -24.43 -24.50 -12.29
CA GLY A 333 -23.02 -24.52 -12.68
C GLY A 333 -22.75 -24.39 -14.18
N ASP A 334 -23.74 -23.99 -15.00
CA ASP A 334 -23.64 -23.99 -16.47
C ASP A 334 -22.96 -22.72 -17.01
N ARG A 335 -21.90 -22.88 -17.83
CA ARG A 335 -21.10 -21.78 -18.41
C ARG A 335 -21.91 -20.77 -19.22
N ARG A 336 -23.03 -21.16 -19.84
CA ARG A 336 -23.86 -20.24 -20.65
C ARG A 336 -24.61 -19.26 -19.77
N GLN A 337 -25.09 -19.70 -18.60
CA GLN A 337 -25.77 -18.79 -17.66
C GLN A 337 -24.83 -17.71 -17.12
N TRP A 338 -23.54 -18.01 -16.98
CA TRP A 338 -22.52 -17.03 -16.58
C TRP A 338 -22.36 -15.91 -17.61
N ALA A 339 -22.18 -16.27 -18.89
CA ALA A 339 -22.08 -15.28 -19.96
C ALA A 339 -23.35 -14.44 -20.05
N HIS A 340 -24.51 -15.08 -19.94
CA HIS A 340 -25.80 -14.42 -19.94
C HIS A 340 -25.95 -13.42 -18.77
N PHE A 341 -25.57 -13.82 -17.54
CA PHE A 341 -25.62 -12.94 -16.38
C PHE A 341 -24.77 -11.68 -16.59
N LEU A 342 -23.53 -11.84 -17.07
CA LEU A 342 -22.63 -10.71 -17.30
C LEU A 342 -23.17 -9.73 -18.35
N LEU A 343 -23.73 -10.26 -19.45
CA LEU A 343 -24.34 -9.43 -20.50
C LEU A 343 -25.58 -8.70 -19.97
N MET A 344 -26.46 -9.40 -19.26
CA MET A 344 -27.68 -8.82 -18.68
C MET A 344 -27.36 -7.75 -17.63
N ALA A 345 -26.38 -7.99 -16.75
CA ALA A 345 -25.93 -7.02 -15.78
C ALA A 345 -25.27 -5.80 -16.45
N GLY A 346 -24.52 -6.00 -17.54
CA GLY A 346 -23.93 -4.93 -18.33
C GLY A 346 -24.96 -4.04 -19.03
N VAL A 347 -25.93 -4.65 -19.73
CA VAL A 347 -27.01 -3.93 -20.43
C VAL A 347 -27.89 -3.17 -19.44
N HIS A 348 -28.28 -3.82 -18.34
CA HIS A 348 -29.06 -3.15 -17.29
C HIS A 348 -28.28 -2.01 -16.62
N GLY A 349 -26.99 -2.24 -16.30
CA GLY A 349 -26.12 -1.21 -15.74
C GLY A 349 -25.93 -0.02 -16.68
N ALA A 350 -25.82 -0.27 -17.99
CA ALA A 350 -25.74 0.79 -19.00
C ALA A 350 -27.05 1.59 -19.09
N ASN A 351 -28.21 0.92 -19.02
CA ASN A 351 -29.51 1.60 -18.96
C ASN A 351 -29.58 2.54 -17.74
N VAL A 352 -29.35 2.01 -16.54
CA VAL A 352 -29.39 2.79 -15.28
C VAL A 352 -28.38 3.93 -15.30
N TRP A 353 -27.16 3.68 -15.78
CA TRP A 353 -26.11 4.70 -15.89
C TRP A 353 -26.49 5.82 -16.87
N PHE A 354 -27.06 5.46 -18.01
CA PHE A 354 -27.50 6.44 -19.01
C PHE A 354 -28.55 7.39 -18.40
N VAL A 355 -29.53 6.87 -17.67
CA VAL A 355 -30.54 7.71 -17.01
C VAL A 355 -29.93 8.65 -15.97
N LEU A 356 -28.97 8.16 -15.16
CA LEU A 356 -28.26 8.97 -14.18
C LEU A 356 -27.42 10.09 -14.82
N ALA A 357 -26.74 9.79 -15.93
CA ALA A 357 -25.85 10.74 -16.60
C ALA A 357 -26.62 11.94 -17.20
N TYR A 358 -27.88 11.73 -17.59
CA TYR A 358 -28.71 12.74 -18.24
C TYR A 358 -29.81 13.32 -17.32
N GLN A 359 -29.87 12.94 -16.05
CA GLN A 359 -30.82 13.46 -15.03
C GLN A 359 -32.23 13.79 -15.56
N ASN A 360 -32.91 12.83 -16.21
CA ASN A 360 -34.26 13.01 -16.79
C ASN A 360 -34.41 14.06 -17.91
N ILE A 361 -33.35 14.48 -18.60
CA ILE A 361 -33.53 15.24 -19.84
C ILE A 361 -34.23 14.34 -20.85
N TYR A 362 -35.28 14.85 -21.51
CA TYR A 362 -35.98 14.16 -22.59
C TYR A 362 -34.96 13.67 -23.63
N VAL A 363 -34.91 12.36 -23.83
CA VAL A 363 -34.08 11.74 -24.87
C VAL A 363 -34.98 11.38 -26.03
N GLU A 364 -34.56 11.71 -27.25
CA GLU A 364 -35.32 11.42 -28.46
C GLU A 364 -35.73 9.93 -28.49
N PRO A 365 -37.01 9.62 -28.80
CA PRO A 365 -37.54 8.26 -28.63
C PRO A 365 -36.79 7.19 -29.44
N PHE A 366 -36.20 7.56 -30.59
CA PHE A 366 -35.41 6.67 -31.44
C PHE A 366 -33.90 6.86 -31.32
N SER A 367 -33.42 7.41 -30.19
CA SER A 367 -31.98 7.47 -29.92
C SER A 367 -31.33 6.09 -30.11
N PRO A 368 -30.22 5.98 -30.88
CA PRO A 368 -29.56 4.71 -31.16
C PRO A 368 -29.19 3.93 -29.89
N ILE A 369 -28.93 4.63 -28.80
CA ILE A 369 -28.59 4.03 -27.50
C ILE A 369 -29.82 3.37 -26.86
N ILE A 370 -30.97 4.06 -26.84
CA ILE A 370 -32.22 3.53 -26.29
C ILE A 370 -32.63 2.28 -27.07
N VAL A 371 -32.72 2.40 -28.40
CA VAL A 371 -33.12 1.30 -29.28
C VAL A 371 -32.13 0.14 -29.16
N GLY A 372 -30.82 0.42 -29.25
CA GLY A 372 -29.77 -0.61 -29.18
C GLY A 372 -29.79 -1.39 -27.87
N LEU A 373 -29.85 -0.71 -26.72
CA LEU A 373 -29.91 -1.36 -25.42
C LEU A 373 -31.23 -2.11 -25.21
N SER A 374 -32.33 -1.58 -25.75
CA SER A 374 -33.65 -2.22 -25.67
C SER A 374 -33.71 -3.51 -26.51
N VAL A 375 -33.15 -3.50 -27.74
CA VAL A 375 -33.00 -4.70 -28.58
C VAL A 375 -32.16 -5.75 -27.86
N LEU A 376 -31.02 -5.36 -27.30
CA LEU A 376 -30.15 -6.28 -26.55
C LEU A 376 -30.90 -6.88 -25.36
N GLN A 377 -31.68 -6.09 -24.64
CA GLN A 377 -32.47 -6.56 -23.50
C GLN A 377 -33.55 -7.58 -23.92
N VAL A 378 -34.26 -7.34 -25.02
CA VAL A 378 -35.24 -8.30 -25.57
C VAL A 378 -34.55 -9.60 -26.00
N LEU A 379 -33.40 -9.51 -26.69
CA LEU A 379 -32.61 -10.68 -27.10
C LEU A 379 -32.09 -11.48 -25.89
N LEU A 380 -31.66 -10.78 -24.84
CA LEU A 380 -31.25 -11.42 -23.58
C LEU A 380 -32.43 -12.13 -22.92
N PHE A 381 -33.61 -11.52 -22.85
CA PHE A 381 -34.80 -12.21 -22.34
C PHE A 381 -35.11 -13.50 -23.13
N ILE A 382 -35.07 -13.44 -24.47
CA ILE A 382 -35.26 -14.62 -25.34
C ILE A 382 -34.20 -15.69 -25.03
N GLY A 383 -32.93 -15.30 -24.92
CA GLY A 383 -31.84 -16.18 -24.51
C GLY A 383 -32.07 -16.82 -23.14
N GLN A 384 -32.59 -16.05 -22.18
CA GLN A 384 -32.93 -16.53 -20.85
C GLN A 384 -34.01 -17.61 -20.88
N VAL A 385 -35.08 -17.43 -21.70
CA VAL A 385 -36.13 -18.43 -21.91
C VAL A 385 -35.52 -19.73 -22.43
N PHE A 386 -34.68 -19.67 -23.46
CA PHE A 386 -34.02 -20.85 -24.02
C PHE A 386 -33.15 -21.57 -23.00
N LEU A 387 -32.37 -20.82 -22.20
CA LEU A 387 -31.55 -21.39 -21.14
C LEU A 387 -32.40 -22.04 -20.04
N CYS A 388 -33.50 -21.40 -19.61
CA CYS A 388 -34.42 -21.98 -18.64
C CYS A 388 -35.03 -23.30 -19.13
N VAL A 389 -35.46 -23.37 -20.40
CA VAL A 389 -35.98 -24.60 -21.00
C VAL A 389 -34.90 -25.68 -21.08
N ASP A 390 -33.71 -25.34 -21.60
CA ASP A 390 -32.65 -26.33 -21.75
C ASP A 390 -32.15 -26.88 -20.41
N LEU A 391 -32.05 -26.03 -19.38
CA LEU A 391 -31.52 -26.42 -18.06
C LEU A 391 -32.57 -27.09 -17.16
N PHE A 392 -33.80 -26.57 -17.12
CA PHE A 392 -34.83 -27.04 -16.19
C PHE A 392 -35.78 -28.05 -16.81
N VAL A 393 -35.99 -28.02 -18.12
CA VAL A 393 -36.87 -28.96 -18.82
C VAL A 393 -36.08 -30.09 -19.49
N ARG A 394 -35.03 -29.77 -20.27
CA ARG A 394 -34.23 -30.77 -21.01
C ARG A 394 -33.09 -31.38 -20.17
N GLY A 395 -32.54 -30.63 -19.22
CA GLY A 395 -31.51 -31.09 -18.29
C GLY A 395 -30.09 -31.11 -18.86
N HIS A 396 -29.82 -30.47 -19.99
CA HIS A 396 -28.49 -30.42 -20.59
C HIS A 396 -27.59 -29.42 -19.87
N ARG A 397 -26.41 -29.85 -19.41
CA ARG A 397 -25.43 -29.00 -18.71
C ARG A 397 -24.09 -29.02 -19.39
N MET A 398 -23.50 -27.85 -19.63
CA MET A 398 -22.09 -27.73 -20.04
C MET A 398 -21.22 -27.43 -18.83
N THR A 399 -20.67 -28.48 -18.22
CA THR A 399 -19.72 -28.37 -17.10
C THR A 399 -18.29 -28.23 -17.63
N GLY A 400 -17.48 -27.40 -16.99
CA GLY A 400 -16.07 -27.29 -17.37
C GLY A 400 -15.13 -27.02 -16.19
N MET A 401 -14.11 -27.88 -16.10
CA MET A 401 -12.94 -27.88 -15.23
C MET A 401 -13.19 -27.71 -13.72
N VAL A 402 -13.56 -28.82 -13.06
CA VAL A 402 -13.17 -29.05 -11.67
C VAL A 402 -11.99 -30.02 -11.67
N GLN A 403 -10.77 -29.48 -11.76
CA GLN A 403 -9.61 -30.22 -11.26
C GLN A 403 -9.53 -30.02 -9.75
N LYS A 404 -9.55 -31.12 -8.99
CA LYS A 404 -9.09 -31.13 -7.60
C LYS A 404 -7.55 -31.08 -7.55
N PRO A 405 -6.96 -30.46 -6.51
CA PRO A 405 -5.64 -29.86 -6.58
C PRO A 405 -4.56 -30.75 -5.97
N VAL A 406 -3.37 -30.74 -6.56
CA VAL A 406 -2.12 -30.79 -5.78
C VAL A 406 -1.76 -29.34 -5.46
N SER A 407 -1.65 -28.99 -4.18
CA SER A 407 -1.42 -27.61 -3.75
C SER A 407 -0.01 -27.15 -4.17
N GLU A 408 0.07 -26.35 -5.23
CA GLU A 408 1.29 -25.58 -5.54
C GLU A 408 1.67 -24.65 -4.36
N ASP A 409 0.78 -24.37 -3.39
CA ASP A 409 1.04 -23.65 -2.12
C ASP A 409 2.02 -24.40 -1.17
N SER A 410 2.20 -25.72 -1.31
CA SER A 410 3.03 -26.57 -0.41
C SER A 410 4.53 -26.24 -0.45
N TRP A 411 5.00 -25.65 -1.55
CA TRP A 411 6.43 -25.40 -1.78
C TRP A 411 7.07 -24.42 -0.78
N PHE A 412 6.31 -23.49 -0.21
CA PHE A 412 6.85 -22.42 0.65
C PHE A 412 6.84 -22.81 2.13
N PHE A 413 5.95 -23.71 2.55
CA PHE A 413 5.50 -23.82 3.94
C PHE A 413 5.76 -25.16 4.65
N GLU A 414 6.19 -26.19 3.91
CA GLU A 414 6.20 -27.59 4.40
C GLU A 414 7.50 -28.36 4.06
N ARG A 415 8.60 -27.68 3.70
CA ARG A 415 9.89 -28.34 3.47
C ARG A 415 10.91 -27.92 4.52
N GLU A 416 11.76 -28.88 4.91
CA GLU A 416 12.91 -28.65 5.77
C GLU A 416 13.73 -27.46 5.30
N GLU A 417 14.33 -26.76 6.26
CA GLU A 417 15.19 -25.61 6.00
C GLU A 417 16.30 -26.01 5.01
N PRO A 418 16.46 -25.30 3.89
CA PRO A 418 17.53 -25.60 2.96
C PRO A 418 18.87 -25.32 3.67
N ARG A 419 19.60 -26.37 4.03
CA ARG A 419 20.93 -26.25 4.62
C ARG A 419 21.87 -25.58 3.61
N LEU A 420 22.67 -24.61 4.08
CA LEU A 420 23.75 -24.04 3.30
C LEU A 420 24.77 -25.15 2.99
N LYS A 421 24.99 -25.41 1.70
CA LYS A 421 26.00 -26.36 1.24
C LYS A 421 27.38 -25.72 1.33
N LYS A 422 28.46 -26.51 1.27
CA LYS A 422 29.85 -25.98 1.20
C LYS A 422 30.01 -24.94 0.08
N LYS A 423 29.37 -25.15 -1.08
CA LYS A 423 29.34 -24.18 -2.19
C LYS A 423 28.65 -22.86 -1.80
N ASP A 424 27.56 -22.91 -1.02
CA ASP A 424 26.86 -21.70 -0.59
C ASP A 424 27.75 -20.85 0.32
N TRP A 425 28.45 -21.49 1.28
CA TRP A 425 29.43 -20.81 2.12
C TRP A 425 30.56 -20.19 1.30
N GLY A 426 31.12 -20.93 0.33
CA GLY A 426 32.17 -20.40 -0.54
C GLY A 426 31.73 -19.20 -1.39
N LEU A 427 30.54 -19.27 -1.99
CA LEU A 427 29.99 -18.16 -2.80
C LEU A 427 29.64 -16.93 -1.94
N MET A 428 29.00 -17.15 -0.79
CA MET A 428 28.64 -16.08 0.14
C MET A 428 29.90 -15.40 0.68
N LEU A 429 30.87 -16.19 1.17
CA LEU A 429 32.15 -15.66 1.66
C LEU A 429 32.89 -14.88 0.57
N LEU A 430 32.93 -15.40 -0.66
CA LEU A 430 33.58 -14.72 -1.79
C LEU A 430 32.97 -13.34 -2.03
N VAL A 431 31.65 -13.23 -2.17
CA VAL A 431 30.99 -11.93 -2.43
C VAL A 431 31.16 -11.00 -1.24
N THR A 432 31.00 -11.50 -0.01
CA THR A 432 31.17 -10.71 1.20
C THR A 432 32.59 -10.18 1.35
N LEU A 433 33.62 -11.00 1.09
CA LEU A 433 35.03 -10.57 1.19
C LEU A 433 35.39 -9.57 0.09
N VAL A 434 34.98 -9.82 -1.15
CA VAL A 434 35.23 -8.88 -2.26
C VAL A 434 34.57 -7.54 -1.96
N TYR A 435 33.33 -7.55 -1.49
CA TYR A 435 32.65 -6.33 -1.08
C TYR A 435 33.29 -5.68 0.13
N ALA A 436 33.76 -6.45 1.13
CA ALA A 436 34.45 -5.88 2.29
C ALA A 436 35.72 -5.14 1.87
N VAL A 437 36.50 -5.69 0.94
CA VAL A 437 37.63 -4.97 0.35
C VAL A 437 37.14 -3.67 -0.30
N VAL A 438 36.11 -3.73 -1.15
CA VAL A 438 35.53 -2.55 -1.79
C VAL A 438 34.97 -1.53 -0.79
N ALA A 439 34.37 -1.96 0.31
CA ALA A 439 33.73 -1.10 1.31
C ALA A 439 34.76 -0.41 2.20
N PHE A 440 35.84 -1.10 2.59
CA PHE A 440 36.89 -0.53 3.45
C PHE A 440 38.04 0.11 2.67
N TRP A 441 38.15 -0.15 1.36
CA TRP A 441 39.17 0.46 0.52
C TRP A 441 38.99 1.97 0.48
N ASN A 442 39.99 2.75 0.89
CA ASN A 442 39.97 4.20 0.81
C ASN A 442 38.71 4.80 1.48
N LEU A 443 38.33 4.33 2.67
CA LEU A 443 37.06 4.73 3.32
C LEU A 443 37.09 6.19 3.82
N GLY A 444 38.28 6.69 4.15
CA GLY A 444 38.53 8.04 4.65
C GLY A 444 39.90 8.08 5.34
N SER A 445 40.39 9.27 5.64
CA SER A 445 41.61 9.45 6.42
C SER A 445 41.50 8.79 7.80
N THR A 446 42.59 8.16 8.25
CA THR A 446 42.70 7.53 9.57
C THR A 446 43.14 8.50 10.66
N SER A 447 43.31 9.76 10.31
CA SER A 447 43.72 10.83 11.21
C SER A 447 43.14 12.17 10.76
N MET A 448 42.98 13.07 11.72
CA MET A 448 42.40 14.39 11.53
C MET A 448 42.69 15.23 12.78
N PRO A 449 42.88 16.55 12.66
CA PRO A 449 42.96 17.43 13.80
C PRO A 449 41.64 17.46 14.61
N VAL A 450 41.76 17.39 15.93
CA VAL A 450 40.64 17.27 16.87
C VAL A 450 40.78 18.17 18.10
N THR A 451 42.00 18.59 18.43
CA THR A 451 42.21 19.65 19.41
C THR A 451 41.66 20.95 18.83
N CYS A 452 41.19 21.88 19.67
CA CYS A 452 40.53 23.09 19.16
C CYS A 452 41.01 24.34 19.91
N TRP A 453 41.35 25.37 19.14
CA TRP A 453 41.49 26.73 19.63
C TRP A 453 40.11 27.34 19.89
N THR A 454 39.91 27.80 21.12
CA THR A 454 38.67 28.45 21.60
C THR A 454 39.04 29.80 22.20
N PRO A 455 39.10 30.87 21.40
CA PRO A 455 39.55 32.18 21.85
C PRO A 455 38.55 32.86 22.80
N GLN A 456 39.08 33.73 23.65
CA GLN A 456 38.26 34.73 24.34
C GLN A 456 37.75 35.78 23.34
N GLN A 457 36.68 36.48 23.69
CA GLN A 457 36.08 37.51 22.83
C GLN A 457 37.08 38.65 22.58
N GLY A 458 37.33 38.97 21.30
CA GLY A 458 38.29 40.00 20.88
C GLY A 458 39.76 39.61 21.05
N GLU A 459 40.05 38.34 21.29
CA GLU A 459 41.41 37.79 21.29
C GLU A 459 42.04 37.95 19.90
N VAL A 460 43.30 38.38 19.89
CA VAL A 460 44.07 38.59 18.66
C VAL A 460 45.31 37.71 18.69
N VAL A 461 45.42 36.82 17.71
CA VAL A 461 46.56 35.92 17.51
C VAL A 461 47.30 36.34 16.25
N VAL A 462 48.63 36.45 16.34
CA VAL A 462 49.49 36.77 15.20
C VAL A 462 50.43 35.60 14.92
N LEU A 463 50.39 35.14 13.69
CA LEU A 463 51.14 34.02 13.16
C LEU A 463 52.21 34.54 12.19
N ARG A 464 53.42 34.00 12.31
CA ARG A 464 54.53 34.26 11.39
C ARG A 464 54.89 32.99 10.64
N LEU A 465 54.87 33.06 9.32
CA LEU A 465 55.19 31.96 8.44
C LEU A 465 56.71 31.88 8.20
N ASP A 466 57.24 30.66 8.08
CA ASP A 466 58.66 30.42 7.79
C ASP A 466 59.02 30.75 6.33
N ALA A 467 58.01 30.78 5.44
CA ALA A 467 58.12 31.21 4.05
C ALA A 467 56.84 31.95 3.61
N PRO A 468 56.84 32.69 2.48
CA PRO A 468 55.61 33.30 1.97
C PRO A 468 54.59 32.25 1.50
N ALA A 469 53.32 32.43 1.86
CA ALA A 469 52.19 31.60 1.45
C ALA A 469 51.17 32.43 0.66
N ASP A 470 50.35 31.80 -0.18
CA ASP A 470 49.25 32.46 -0.92
C ASP A 470 47.87 31.84 -0.63
N THR A 471 47.86 30.69 0.04
CA THR A 471 46.65 29.92 0.32
C THR A 471 46.55 29.62 1.80
N LEU A 472 45.38 29.89 2.37
CA LEU A 472 45.05 29.61 3.77
C LEU A 472 43.99 28.51 3.81
N ARG A 473 44.22 27.49 4.63
CA ARG A 473 43.21 26.48 4.97
C ARG A 473 42.96 26.45 6.47
N TYR A 474 41.71 26.21 6.83
CA TYR A 474 41.32 26.05 8.22
C TYR A 474 40.26 24.97 8.36
N LEU A 475 40.23 24.37 9.54
CA LEU A 475 39.30 23.33 9.89
C LEU A 475 38.40 23.78 11.04
N PRO A 476 37.11 24.02 10.82
CA PRO A 476 36.17 24.26 11.91
C PRO A 476 36.08 23.03 12.83
N GLY A 477 36.12 23.25 14.14
CA GLY A 477 36.08 22.20 15.16
C GLY A 477 34.80 22.20 15.98
N LEU A 478 34.80 21.42 17.07
CA LEU A 478 33.71 21.35 18.04
C LEU A 478 34.27 21.09 19.43
N THR A 479 33.74 21.79 20.44
CA THR A 479 34.07 21.56 21.85
C THR A 479 32.81 21.42 22.72
N VAL A 480 32.95 20.81 23.89
CA VAL A 480 31.89 20.66 24.90
C VAL A 480 32.43 21.13 26.24
N PRO A 481 32.26 22.43 26.58
CA PRO A 481 32.81 23.00 27.81
C PRO A 481 32.16 22.43 29.07
N VAL A 482 30.86 22.10 28.99
CA VAL A 482 30.05 21.59 30.11
C VAL A 482 29.28 20.35 29.66
N VAL A 483 29.46 19.24 30.39
CA VAL A 483 28.73 17.99 30.15
C VAL A 483 27.23 18.19 30.38
N GLY A 484 26.41 17.73 29.44
CA GLY A 484 24.95 17.91 29.44
C GLY A 484 24.46 19.14 28.71
N GLU A 485 25.34 20.07 28.31
CA GLU A 485 24.99 21.21 27.49
C GLU A 485 25.20 20.92 26.00
N SER A 486 24.68 21.80 25.13
CA SER A 486 24.92 21.72 23.69
C SER A 486 26.39 22.00 23.36
N SER A 487 26.90 21.35 22.31
CA SER A 487 28.24 21.61 21.81
C SER A 487 28.40 23.07 21.33
N VAL A 488 29.60 23.62 21.49
CA VAL A 488 29.96 24.94 20.96
C VAL A 488 30.66 24.74 19.62
N THR A 489 30.16 25.44 18.60
CA THR A 489 30.68 25.44 17.22
C THR A 489 30.58 26.83 16.64
N GLY A 490 31.42 27.14 15.64
CA GLY A 490 31.38 28.41 14.93
C GLY A 490 32.78 28.84 14.51
N VAL A 491 32.86 29.80 13.59
CA VAL A 491 34.12 30.36 13.08
C VAL A 491 34.07 31.89 13.07
N ASP A 492 33.48 32.51 14.10
CA ASP A 492 33.39 33.98 14.17
C ASP A 492 34.77 34.61 14.44
N CYS A 493 35.57 34.68 13.37
CA CYS A 493 36.90 35.27 13.33
C CYS A 493 37.06 36.07 12.03
N THR A 494 37.81 37.17 12.11
CA THR A 494 38.35 37.85 10.93
C THR A 494 39.83 37.54 10.77
N ILE A 495 40.28 37.46 9.53
CA ILE A 495 41.66 37.24 9.14
C ILE A 495 42.14 38.44 8.35
N SER A 496 43.34 38.92 8.68
CA SER A 496 44.08 39.85 7.82
C SER A 496 45.49 39.34 7.62
N VAL A 497 46.04 39.56 6.43
CA VAL A 497 47.36 39.09 6.04
C VAL A 497 48.32 40.27 5.84
N SER A 498 49.61 40.03 6.00
CA SER A 498 50.67 41.03 5.84
C SER A 498 51.95 40.41 5.30
N VAL A 499 52.74 41.20 4.57
CA VAL A 499 54.07 40.80 4.05
C VAL A 499 55.18 41.13 5.05
N ASP A 500 55.04 42.22 5.80
CA ASP A 500 56.08 42.80 6.66
C ASP A 500 55.74 42.74 8.16
N GLY A 501 54.51 42.33 8.53
CA GLY A 501 54.00 42.30 9.90
C GLY A 501 53.61 43.69 10.45
N LEU A 502 53.76 44.75 9.65
CA LEU A 502 53.49 46.14 10.02
C LEU A 502 52.26 46.68 9.28
N SER A 503 52.16 46.37 7.99
CA SER A 503 51.10 46.83 7.10
C SER A 503 50.12 45.69 6.86
N TRP A 504 48.91 45.80 7.40
CA TRP A 504 47.88 44.75 7.33
C TRP A 504 46.89 45.02 6.20
N GLY A 505 46.53 43.96 5.46
CA GLY A 505 45.47 43.99 4.46
C GLY A 505 44.07 44.12 5.07
N GLU A 506 43.06 44.07 4.20
CA GLU A 506 41.65 44.06 4.62
C GLU A 506 41.32 42.84 5.47
N GLU A 507 40.44 43.03 6.45
CA GLU A 507 39.95 41.94 7.30
C GLU A 507 38.85 41.15 6.56
N VAL A 508 39.11 39.87 6.34
CA VAL A 508 38.20 38.93 5.69
C VAL A 508 37.59 38.01 6.76
N PRO A 509 36.26 37.91 6.87
CA PRO A 509 35.63 36.98 7.81
C PRO A 509 35.86 35.52 7.36
N LEU A 510 36.07 34.62 8.32
CA LEU A 510 35.98 33.19 8.05
C LEU A 510 34.54 32.81 7.71
N THR A 511 34.38 31.88 6.77
CA THR A 511 33.07 31.43 6.26
C THR A 511 32.84 29.94 6.51
N GLY A 512 31.60 29.53 6.74
CA GLY A 512 31.21 28.13 6.76
C GLY A 512 30.97 27.56 8.16
N ASP A 513 29.77 27.01 8.35
CA ASP A 513 29.29 26.51 9.63
C ASP A 513 29.49 24.99 9.81
N ALA A 514 30.03 24.31 8.79
CA ALA A 514 30.19 22.86 8.78
C ALA A 514 31.44 22.44 9.57
N VAL A 515 31.21 21.78 10.72
CA VAL A 515 32.29 21.20 11.54
C VAL A 515 33.06 20.13 10.78
N TYR A 516 34.37 20.03 11.06
CA TYR A 516 35.26 19.03 10.50
C TYR A 516 35.21 18.95 8.96
N THR A 517 35.10 20.10 8.31
CA THR A 517 35.11 20.26 6.85
C THR A 517 36.14 21.31 6.47
N TRP A 518 37.22 20.89 5.79
CA TRP A 518 38.29 21.80 5.39
C TRP A 518 37.75 22.94 4.50
N GLN A 519 38.11 24.16 4.86
CA GLN A 519 37.82 25.37 4.09
C GLN A 519 39.12 25.93 3.51
N GLU A 520 39.03 26.57 2.35
CA GLU A 520 40.16 27.17 1.65
C GLU A 520 39.85 28.62 1.27
N ILE A 521 40.80 29.51 1.54
CA ILE A 521 40.76 30.92 1.15
C ILE A 521 42.02 31.20 0.32
N PRO A 522 41.88 31.34 -1.01
CA PRO A 522 42.99 31.76 -1.87
C PRO A 522 43.20 33.28 -1.78
N TYR A 523 44.46 33.73 -1.82
CA TYR A 523 44.84 35.15 -1.89
C TYR A 523 45.56 35.48 -3.20
N ASN A 524 45.29 36.68 -3.71
CA ASN A 524 46.04 37.23 -4.84
C ASN A 524 47.35 37.83 -4.34
N GLY A 525 48.40 37.01 -4.30
CA GLY A 525 49.75 37.38 -3.86
C GLY A 525 50.17 36.69 -2.56
N SER A 526 51.46 36.78 -2.22
CA SER A 526 52.03 36.08 -1.07
C SER A 526 52.03 36.92 0.22
N PHE A 527 51.82 36.29 1.37
CA PHE A 527 51.89 36.88 2.70
C PHE A 527 52.84 36.07 3.61
N SER A 528 53.38 36.70 4.65
CA SER A 528 54.29 36.06 5.63
C SER A 528 53.81 36.20 7.07
N TYR A 529 52.77 37.00 7.30
CA TYR A 529 52.15 37.22 8.59
C TYR A 529 50.63 37.13 8.46
N VAL A 530 50.00 36.49 9.45
CA VAL A 530 48.54 36.32 9.51
C VAL A 530 48.05 36.74 10.89
N LYS A 531 47.04 37.59 10.94
CA LYS A 531 46.40 38.04 12.17
C LYS A 531 44.97 37.55 12.19
N LEU A 532 44.66 36.74 13.19
CA LEU A 532 43.30 36.32 13.51
C LEU A 532 42.75 37.18 14.65
N THR A 533 41.53 37.67 14.47
CA THR A 533 40.79 38.41 15.49
C THR A 533 39.47 37.69 15.74
N SER A 534 39.21 37.25 16.98
CA SER A 534 37.92 36.64 17.32
C SER A 534 36.82 37.69 17.44
N GLY A 535 35.62 37.32 17.01
CA GLY A 535 34.44 38.17 17.01
C GLY A 535 33.65 38.16 18.32
N HIS A 536 32.34 38.32 18.22
CA HIS A 536 31.41 38.38 19.35
C HIS A 536 30.75 37.03 19.66
N ALA A 537 30.66 36.14 18.67
CA ALA A 537 30.15 34.78 18.77
C ALA A 537 31.31 33.78 18.97
N PRO A 538 31.00 32.52 19.34
CA PRO A 538 32.02 31.51 19.54
C PRO A 538 32.80 31.18 18.25
N ALA A 539 34.11 31.04 18.39
CA ALA A 539 35.00 30.48 17.38
C ALA A 539 35.64 29.19 17.92
N VAL A 540 35.62 28.15 17.11
CA VAL A 540 36.21 26.84 17.42
C VAL A 540 36.92 26.35 16.17
N LEU A 541 38.24 26.47 16.15
CA LEU A 541 39.08 26.03 15.03
C LEU A 541 39.93 24.85 15.49
N ALA A 542 39.86 23.76 14.74
CA ALA A 542 40.64 22.56 15.03
C ALA A 542 42.08 22.64 14.50
N GLU A 543 42.31 23.35 13.40
CA GLU A 543 43.64 23.44 12.77
C GLU A 543 43.66 24.59 11.75
N MET A 544 44.83 25.19 11.55
CA MET A 544 45.09 26.15 10.48
C MET A 544 46.39 25.83 9.76
N ALA A 545 46.36 25.94 8.43
CA ALA A 545 47.48 25.59 7.56
C ALA A 545 47.66 26.59 6.42
N PHE A 546 48.90 26.75 5.99
CA PHE A 546 49.29 27.69 4.94
C PHE A 546 50.06 26.97 3.85
N PHE A 547 49.84 27.38 2.61
CA PHE A 547 50.46 26.77 1.44
C PHE A 547 51.02 27.84 0.50
N ASP A 548 52.15 27.52 -0.12
CA ASP A 548 52.76 28.37 -1.16
C ASP A 548 52.11 28.16 -2.54
N GLU A 549 52.56 28.93 -3.54
CA GLU A 549 52.07 28.87 -4.93
C GLU A 549 52.25 27.49 -5.58
N GLN A 550 53.17 26.67 -5.05
CA GLN A 550 53.38 25.29 -5.51
C GLN A 550 52.50 24.28 -4.76
N GLY A 551 51.64 24.73 -3.86
CA GLY A 551 50.76 23.90 -3.03
C GLY A 551 51.50 23.19 -1.90
N LYS A 552 52.70 23.65 -1.51
CA LYS A 552 53.49 23.04 -0.45
C LYS A 552 53.18 23.68 0.91
N TYR A 553 53.04 22.83 1.94
CA TYR A 553 52.81 23.29 3.31
C TYR A 553 53.93 24.21 3.81
N VAL A 554 53.55 25.32 4.41
CA VAL A 554 54.42 26.34 5.00
C VAL A 554 54.26 26.32 6.52
N PRO A 555 55.29 25.88 7.28
CA PRO A 555 55.27 25.93 8.74
C PRO A 555 55.19 27.37 9.26
N TYR A 556 54.67 27.53 10.47
CA TYR A 556 54.53 28.84 11.09
C TYR A 556 54.68 28.78 12.61
N THR A 557 54.90 29.96 13.20
CA THR A 557 55.04 30.16 14.64
C THR A 557 54.02 31.17 15.13
N VAL A 558 53.53 30.97 16.35
CA VAL A 558 52.61 31.91 17.01
C VAL A 558 53.45 32.98 17.73
N GLU A 559 53.52 34.20 17.18
CA GLU A 559 54.31 35.30 17.77
C GLU A 559 53.57 36.02 18.90
N ARG A 560 52.23 36.07 18.84
CA ARG A 560 51.38 36.61 19.90
C ARG A 560 50.30 35.58 20.25
N SER A 561 50.48 34.93 21.40
CA SER A 561 49.66 33.79 21.84
C SER A 561 48.56 34.19 22.83
N GLY A 562 47.35 33.65 22.63
CA GLY A 562 46.37 33.43 23.70
C GLY A 562 46.55 32.06 24.34
N GLU A 563 45.88 31.80 25.47
CA GLU A 563 46.08 30.57 26.29
C GLU A 563 45.91 29.26 25.52
N THR A 564 45.08 29.22 24.48
CA THR A 564 44.77 28.00 23.70
C THR A 564 45.30 28.05 22.26
N SER A 565 46.05 29.09 21.89
CA SER A 565 46.46 29.34 20.49
C SER A 565 47.46 28.33 19.92
N GLU A 566 48.07 27.48 20.75
CA GLU A 566 48.90 26.36 20.30
C GLU A 566 48.08 25.34 19.49
N ALA A 567 46.79 25.16 19.83
CA ALA A 567 45.86 24.25 19.15
C ALA A 567 45.54 24.65 17.69
N LEU A 568 46.10 25.76 17.21
CA LEU A 568 46.00 26.14 15.80
C LEU A 568 46.98 25.37 14.90
N HIS A 569 48.04 24.76 15.47
CA HIS A 569 49.15 24.15 14.73
C HIS A 569 49.78 22.90 15.38
N ASP A 570 49.23 22.40 16.49
CA ASP A 570 49.79 21.28 17.25
C ASP A 570 49.61 19.93 16.54
N GLU A 571 48.65 19.82 15.61
CA GLU A 571 48.35 18.63 14.82
C GLU A 571 48.70 18.83 13.32
N ALA A 572 49.66 19.71 13.02
CA ALA A 572 50.10 20.05 11.66
C ALA A 572 50.48 18.85 10.77
N SER A 573 50.91 17.71 11.34
CA SER A 573 51.18 16.47 10.60
C SER A 573 49.94 15.82 9.98
N GLU A 574 48.75 16.18 10.47
CA GLU A 574 47.46 15.65 10.05
C GLU A 574 46.76 16.52 8.99
N VAL A 575 47.40 17.63 8.59
CA VAL A 575 46.89 18.53 7.55
C VAL A 575 47.04 17.89 6.17
N PRO A 576 45.95 17.70 5.40
CA PRO A 576 46.05 17.19 4.05
C PRO A 576 46.56 18.26 3.07
N GLU A 577 47.42 17.84 2.13
CA GLU A 577 47.90 18.72 1.05
C GLU A 577 46.78 19.15 0.10
N ASN A 578 45.74 18.34 -0.07
CA ASN A 578 44.62 18.60 -0.98
C ASN A 578 43.34 17.95 -0.43
N PRO A 579 42.60 18.64 0.46
CA PRO A 579 41.45 18.05 1.13
C PRO A 579 40.31 17.73 0.15
N THR A 580 39.69 16.56 0.34
CA THR A 580 38.48 16.14 -0.39
C THR A 580 37.47 15.50 0.57
N TRP A 581 36.45 14.79 0.07
CA TRP A 581 35.62 13.90 0.89
C TRP A 581 36.43 12.91 1.75
N TYR A 582 37.67 12.61 1.38
CA TYR A 582 38.55 11.70 2.11
C TYR A 582 38.93 12.25 3.50
N ASP A 583 39.03 13.56 3.62
CA ASP A 583 39.59 14.27 4.80
C ASP A 583 38.54 15.11 5.53
N SER A 584 37.29 15.11 5.07
CA SER A 584 36.24 16.02 5.55
C SER A 584 34.90 15.32 5.69
N MET A 585 34.08 15.86 6.59
CA MET A 585 32.64 15.58 6.60
C MET A 585 31.98 16.17 5.34
N TYR A 586 30.95 15.50 4.85
CA TYR A 586 30.12 16.00 3.76
C TYR A 586 28.70 15.48 3.88
N PHE A 587 27.75 16.16 3.23
CA PHE A 587 26.33 15.79 3.26
C PHE A 587 25.85 15.56 4.71
N ASP A 588 25.07 14.52 4.98
CA ASP A 588 24.51 14.20 6.29
C ASP A 588 25.56 13.73 7.34
N GLU A 589 26.85 13.62 7.01
CA GLU A 589 27.89 13.34 8.00
C GLU A 589 28.03 14.51 9.01
N ILE A 590 27.83 15.75 8.55
CA ILE A 590 27.88 16.96 9.38
C ILE A 590 26.82 16.96 10.50
N TYR A 591 25.80 16.11 10.37
CA TYR A 591 24.75 15.91 11.36
C TYR A 591 24.98 14.64 12.17
N HIS A 592 25.07 13.48 11.51
CA HIS A 592 25.07 12.20 12.20
C HIS A 592 26.43 11.87 12.84
N ALA A 593 27.54 12.09 12.12
CA ALA A 593 28.87 11.84 12.66
C ALA A 593 29.23 12.85 13.75
N ARG A 594 28.86 14.13 13.54
CA ARG A 594 28.91 15.17 14.58
C ARG A 594 28.20 14.71 15.86
N SER A 595 26.93 14.32 15.78
CA SER A 595 26.20 13.92 16.98
C SER A 595 26.65 12.60 17.59
N ALA A 596 27.24 11.70 16.80
CA ALA A 596 27.93 10.53 17.35
C ALA A 596 29.16 10.94 18.19
N TYR A 597 29.88 11.99 17.81
CA TYR A 597 30.98 12.52 18.61
C TYR A 597 30.50 13.28 19.84
N GLU A 598 29.45 14.10 19.71
CA GLU A 598 28.81 14.81 20.83
C GLU A 598 28.38 13.82 21.93
N TYR A 599 27.85 12.65 21.55
CA TYR A 599 27.53 11.57 22.49
C TYR A 599 28.74 11.04 23.26
N LEU A 600 29.92 10.97 22.65
CA LEU A 600 31.14 10.55 23.34
C LEU A 600 31.65 11.62 24.31
N LEU A 601 31.44 12.90 23.96
CA LEU A 601 31.80 14.05 24.80
C LEU A 601 30.78 14.35 25.91
N GLY A 602 29.62 13.67 25.91
CA GLY A 602 28.56 13.91 26.87
C GLY A 602 27.78 15.22 26.63
N ALA A 603 27.68 15.66 25.38
CA ALA A 603 26.86 16.80 24.98
C ALA A 603 25.43 16.40 24.61
N GLU A 604 24.52 17.37 24.71
CA GLU A 604 23.19 17.26 24.10
C GLU A 604 23.33 17.21 22.57
N PRO A 605 22.73 16.22 21.87
CA PRO A 605 22.97 16.02 20.45
C PRO A 605 22.38 17.15 19.59
N TYR A 606 23.17 17.63 18.64
CA TYR A 606 22.73 18.55 17.60
C TYR A 606 21.64 17.93 16.72
N GLU A 607 21.87 16.73 16.19
CA GLU A 607 20.90 15.98 15.41
C GLU A 607 20.02 15.16 16.38
N ASN A 608 18.81 15.65 16.64
CA ASN A 608 17.81 14.96 17.46
C ASN A 608 16.52 14.66 16.70
N THR A 609 16.49 14.85 15.37
CA THR A 609 15.32 14.57 14.53
C THR A 609 15.14 13.07 14.30
N HIS A 610 16.18 12.28 14.53
CA HIS A 610 16.15 10.83 14.47
C HIS A 610 16.49 10.16 15.80
N PRO A 611 15.89 8.98 16.06
CA PRO A 611 16.25 8.16 17.21
C PRO A 611 17.76 7.83 17.28
N PRO A 612 18.32 7.64 18.50
CA PRO A 612 19.76 7.78 18.73
C PRO A 612 20.60 6.57 18.35
N LEU A 613 20.02 5.37 18.15
CA LEU A 613 20.81 4.14 18.02
C LEU A 613 21.81 4.17 16.85
N GLY A 614 21.42 4.74 15.71
CA GLY A 614 22.31 4.81 14.54
C GLY A 614 23.58 5.62 14.84
N LYS A 615 23.43 6.74 15.56
CA LYS A 615 24.52 7.60 16.03
C LYS A 615 25.35 6.90 17.12
N TRP A 616 24.74 6.15 18.04
CA TRP A 616 25.48 5.31 19.00
C TRP A 616 26.34 4.24 18.32
N ILE A 617 25.84 3.62 17.26
CA ILE A 617 26.65 2.65 16.49
C ILE A 617 27.82 3.35 15.80
N MET A 618 27.65 4.56 15.25
CA MET A 618 28.75 5.35 14.70
C MET A 618 29.78 5.74 15.77
N ALA A 619 29.33 6.11 16.97
CA ALA A 619 30.18 6.48 18.09
C ALA A 619 31.13 5.34 18.48
N ILE A 620 30.73 4.07 18.34
CA ILE A 620 31.62 2.91 18.53
C ILE A 620 32.78 2.93 17.52
N GLY A 621 32.53 3.31 16.27
CA GLY A 621 33.56 3.45 15.24
C GLY A 621 34.56 4.56 15.59
N ILE A 622 34.06 5.72 16.00
CA ILE A 622 34.88 6.85 16.47
C ILE A 622 35.72 6.42 17.70
N MET A 623 35.12 5.70 18.65
CA MET A 623 35.84 5.21 19.84
C MET A 623 36.96 4.22 19.51
N TRP A 624 36.82 3.41 18.46
CA TRP A 624 37.82 2.42 18.07
C TRP A 624 38.94 2.96 17.19
N PHE A 625 38.65 3.94 16.33
CA PHE A 625 39.59 4.41 15.32
C PHE A 625 39.93 5.90 15.40
N GLY A 626 39.33 6.63 16.33
CA GLY A 626 39.50 8.07 16.50
C GLY A 626 38.41 8.89 15.78
N MET A 627 38.36 10.19 16.12
CA MET A 627 37.49 11.17 15.47
C MET A 627 38.10 11.60 14.13
N ASN A 628 37.95 10.74 13.13
CA ASN A 628 38.42 10.95 11.76
C ASN A 628 37.48 10.27 10.73
N PRO A 629 37.59 10.61 9.42
CA PRO A 629 36.74 10.07 8.36
C PRO A 629 36.62 8.55 8.34
N PHE A 630 37.73 7.84 8.56
CA PHE A 630 37.71 6.37 8.64
C PHE A 630 36.86 5.89 9.83
N GLY A 631 37.05 6.46 11.01
CA GLY A 631 36.39 6.03 12.25
C GLY A 631 34.87 6.16 12.22
N TRP A 632 34.34 7.32 11.80
CA TRP A 632 32.88 7.49 11.76
C TRP A 632 32.19 6.74 10.61
N ARG A 633 32.90 6.47 9.49
CA ARG A 633 32.37 5.68 8.36
C ARG A 633 32.47 4.17 8.58
N PHE A 634 33.40 3.71 9.42
CA PHE A 634 33.71 2.27 9.60
C PHE A 634 32.49 1.41 9.91
N MET A 635 31.65 1.84 10.86
CA MET A 635 30.51 1.04 11.31
C MET A 635 29.40 0.96 10.27
N GLY A 636 29.22 2.01 9.44
CA GLY A 636 28.37 1.96 8.26
C GLY A 636 28.85 0.90 7.29
N ALA A 637 30.14 0.90 6.96
CA ALA A 637 30.73 -0.05 6.01
C ALA A 637 30.59 -1.50 6.52
N LEU A 638 30.86 -1.72 7.82
CA LEU A 638 30.72 -3.03 8.46
C LEU A 638 29.29 -3.57 8.39
N PHE A 639 28.28 -2.74 8.70
CA PHE A 639 26.88 -3.15 8.59
C PHE A 639 26.47 -3.39 7.14
N GLY A 640 27.00 -2.59 6.20
CA GLY A 640 26.88 -2.80 4.76
C GLY A 640 27.39 -4.18 4.31
N VAL A 641 28.58 -4.59 4.78
CA VAL A 641 29.14 -5.93 4.56
C VAL A 641 28.24 -7.00 5.17
N GLY A 642 27.71 -6.75 6.37
CA GLY A 642 26.78 -7.64 7.08
C GLY A 642 25.44 -7.88 6.37
N MET A 643 24.98 -6.95 5.51
CA MET A 643 23.76 -7.14 4.72
C MET A 643 23.86 -8.29 3.72
N LEU A 644 25.07 -8.53 3.19
CA LEU A 644 25.29 -9.53 2.13
C LEU A 644 25.02 -10.98 2.57
N PRO A 645 25.57 -11.50 3.68
CA PRO A 645 25.25 -12.85 4.14
C PRO A 645 23.78 -12.98 4.56
N LEU A 646 23.17 -11.93 5.12
CA LEU A 646 21.73 -11.92 5.43
C LEU A 646 20.88 -12.05 4.16
N LEU A 647 21.17 -11.24 3.13
CA LEU A 647 20.47 -11.29 1.85
C LEU A 647 20.68 -12.63 1.15
N TYR A 648 21.88 -13.19 1.20
CA TYR A 648 22.17 -14.52 0.65
C TYR A 648 21.32 -15.57 1.34
N HIS A 649 21.30 -15.56 2.68
CA HIS A 649 20.52 -16.48 3.50
C HIS A 649 19.01 -16.38 3.19
N MET A 650 18.45 -15.17 3.17
CA MET A 650 17.06 -14.91 2.82
C MET A 650 16.73 -15.43 1.41
N THR A 651 17.53 -15.03 0.42
CA THR A 651 17.29 -15.39 -0.98
C THR A 651 17.42 -16.89 -1.20
N LYS A 652 18.38 -17.55 -0.52
CA LYS A 652 18.55 -18.99 -0.53
C LYS A 652 17.34 -19.69 0.07
N ARG A 653 16.80 -19.19 1.18
CA ARG A 653 15.58 -19.72 1.80
C ARG A 653 14.35 -19.57 0.90
N LEU A 654 14.23 -18.45 0.19
CA LEU A 654 13.13 -18.18 -0.71
C LEU A 654 13.21 -19.02 -2.00
N THR A 655 14.33 -18.94 -2.71
CA THR A 655 14.48 -19.54 -4.04
C THR A 655 14.89 -21.01 -3.99
N ARG A 656 15.53 -21.44 -2.88
CA ARG A 656 16.27 -22.71 -2.73
C ARG A 656 17.43 -22.90 -3.71
N SER A 657 17.73 -21.89 -4.50
CA SER A 657 18.82 -21.88 -5.46
C SER A 657 20.07 -21.28 -4.86
N SER A 658 21.22 -21.91 -5.09
CA SER A 658 22.52 -21.30 -4.81
C SER A 658 22.86 -20.23 -5.84
N GLY A 659 22.52 -20.45 -7.12
CA GLY A 659 22.77 -19.50 -8.19
C GLY A 659 21.91 -18.24 -8.06
N GLY A 660 20.63 -18.39 -7.72
CA GLY A 660 19.73 -17.28 -7.44
C GLY A 660 20.14 -16.49 -6.19
N ALA A 661 20.53 -17.16 -5.11
CA ALA A 661 21.04 -16.49 -3.91
C ALA A 661 22.32 -15.69 -4.20
N PHE A 662 23.28 -16.32 -4.88
CA PHE A 662 24.50 -15.66 -5.34
C PHE A 662 24.19 -14.45 -6.23
N LEU A 663 23.31 -14.60 -7.22
CA LEU A 663 22.96 -13.51 -8.14
C LEU A 663 22.35 -12.31 -7.40
N ALA A 664 21.40 -12.52 -6.48
CA ALA A 664 20.83 -11.40 -5.71
C ALA A 664 21.90 -10.70 -4.86
N THR A 665 22.70 -11.47 -4.11
CA THR A 665 23.73 -10.91 -3.24
C THR A 665 24.82 -10.20 -4.04
N PHE A 666 25.23 -10.76 -5.18
CA PHE A 666 26.22 -10.15 -6.06
C PHE A 666 25.70 -8.83 -6.65
N LEU A 667 24.50 -8.82 -7.23
CA LEU A 667 23.94 -7.59 -7.81
C LEU A 667 23.72 -6.50 -6.75
N PHE A 668 23.36 -6.89 -5.52
CA PHE A 668 23.22 -5.94 -4.42
C PHE A 668 24.58 -5.41 -3.95
N ALA A 669 25.61 -6.27 -3.81
CA ALA A 669 26.97 -5.85 -3.45
C ALA A 669 27.58 -4.87 -4.47
N PHE A 670 27.22 -4.99 -5.74
CA PHE A 670 27.66 -4.09 -6.82
C PHE A 670 26.57 -3.07 -7.20
N ASP A 671 25.62 -2.81 -6.31
CA ASP A 671 24.66 -1.72 -6.48
C ASP A 671 25.26 -0.39 -6.01
N PHE A 672 25.04 0.67 -6.79
CA PHE A 672 25.65 1.98 -6.54
C PHE A 672 25.15 2.59 -5.23
N MET A 673 23.88 2.38 -4.86
CA MET A 673 23.29 2.91 -3.64
C MET A 673 23.86 2.19 -2.43
N HIS A 674 24.04 0.86 -2.52
CA HIS A 674 24.65 0.06 -1.46
C HIS A 674 26.10 0.49 -1.20
N ILE A 675 26.91 0.62 -2.26
CA ILE A 675 28.31 1.07 -2.15
C ILE A 675 28.38 2.47 -1.51
N THR A 676 27.64 3.43 -2.05
CA THR A 676 27.74 4.84 -1.63
C THR A 676 27.22 5.04 -0.20
N GLN A 677 26.02 4.52 0.13
CA GLN A 677 25.39 4.73 1.43
C GLN A 677 26.11 4.03 2.58
N THR A 678 26.75 2.89 2.32
CA THR A 678 27.46 2.16 3.38
C THR A 678 28.85 2.73 3.64
N ARG A 679 29.42 3.48 2.70
CA ARG A 679 30.72 4.15 2.85
C ARG A 679 30.62 5.56 3.43
N MET A 680 29.41 6.05 3.68
CA MET A 680 29.14 7.37 4.26
C MET A 680 28.54 7.19 5.67
N ALA A 681 28.85 8.09 6.59
CA ALA A 681 28.33 8.03 7.96
C ALA A 681 26.89 8.56 8.06
N THR A 682 25.94 7.76 7.58
CA THR A 682 24.50 8.01 7.74
C THR A 682 23.77 6.86 8.43
N ILE A 683 22.63 7.18 9.03
CA ILE A 683 21.81 6.21 9.77
C ILE A 683 21.03 5.24 8.85
N ASP A 684 20.93 5.52 7.55
CA ASP A 684 20.15 4.74 6.58
C ASP A 684 20.67 3.30 6.44
N THR A 685 21.99 3.13 6.49
CA THR A 685 22.63 1.82 6.44
C THR A 685 22.17 0.91 7.58
N TYR A 686 22.08 1.42 8.80
CA TYR A 686 21.58 0.64 9.94
C TYR A 686 20.10 0.31 9.80
N ALA A 687 19.30 1.26 9.30
CA ALA A 687 17.87 1.05 9.02
C ALA A 687 17.63 -0.09 8.02
N VAL A 688 18.41 -0.16 6.93
CA VAL A 688 18.32 -1.26 5.94
C VAL A 688 18.78 -2.58 6.54
N PHE A 689 19.86 -2.59 7.31
CA PHE A 689 20.37 -3.81 7.94
C PHE A 689 19.34 -4.42 8.89
N PHE A 690 18.76 -3.62 9.79
CA PHE A 690 17.73 -4.10 10.72
C PHE A 690 16.41 -4.45 10.01
N THR A 691 16.12 -3.82 8.86
CA THR A 691 15.04 -4.26 7.96
C THR A 691 15.29 -5.68 7.44
N LEU A 692 16.51 -6.00 7.00
CA LEU A 692 16.85 -7.36 6.58
C LEU A 692 16.74 -8.36 7.74
N VAL A 693 17.24 -8.02 8.93
CA VAL A 693 17.12 -8.85 10.13
C VAL A 693 15.64 -9.15 10.46
N MET A 694 14.78 -8.12 10.44
CA MET A 694 13.38 -8.31 10.80
C MET A 694 12.64 -9.21 9.80
N PHE A 695 12.92 -9.05 8.51
CA PHE A 695 12.33 -9.87 7.45
C PHE A 695 12.92 -11.28 7.38
N ASP A 696 14.21 -11.47 7.69
CA ASP A 696 14.82 -12.81 7.79
C ASP A 696 14.26 -13.62 8.96
N GLY A 697 14.12 -12.99 10.14
CA GLY A 697 13.46 -13.59 11.30
C GLY A 697 12.02 -14.01 10.98
N MET A 698 11.25 -13.13 10.31
CA MET A 698 9.91 -13.47 9.86
C MET A 698 9.93 -14.60 8.84
N LEU A 699 10.81 -14.58 7.84
CA LEU A 699 10.95 -15.64 6.86
C LEU A 699 11.24 -16.99 7.53
N CYS A 700 12.11 -17.01 8.53
CA CYS A 700 12.40 -18.20 9.33
C CYS A 700 11.14 -18.72 10.03
N PHE A 701 10.33 -17.84 10.63
CA PHE A 701 9.02 -18.22 11.21
C PHE A 701 8.05 -18.77 10.16
N LEU A 702 7.94 -18.12 8.99
CA LEU A 702 7.03 -18.55 7.92
C LEU A 702 7.31 -19.99 7.47
N GLN A 703 8.55 -20.47 7.61
CA GLN A 703 8.97 -21.82 7.23
C GLN A 703 8.79 -22.88 8.34
N LYS A 704 8.45 -22.50 9.58
CA LYS A 704 8.27 -23.45 10.70
C LYS A 704 6.92 -24.17 10.63
N ASP A 705 6.89 -25.42 11.08
CA ASP A 705 5.66 -26.22 11.21
C ASP A 705 4.87 -25.81 12.46
N LEU A 706 3.74 -25.13 12.24
CA LEU A 706 2.88 -24.61 13.30
C LEU A 706 2.09 -25.68 14.06
N LEU A 707 2.08 -26.94 13.62
CA LEU A 707 1.31 -28.02 14.27
C LEU A 707 2.19 -28.96 15.08
N ARG A 708 3.48 -29.04 14.73
CA ARG A 708 4.43 -29.97 15.36
C ARG A 708 5.37 -29.26 16.33
N MET A 709 5.68 -27.98 16.09
CA MET A 709 6.66 -27.28 16.92
C MET A 709 6.00 -26.62 18.14
N PRO A 710 6.64 -26.67 19.32
CA PRO A 710 6.18 -25.93 20.49
C PRO A 710 6.32 -24.41 20.28
N VAL A 711 5.47 -23.63 20.96
CA VAL A 711 5.43 -22.16 20.86
C VAL A 711 6.78 -21.52 21.13
N SER A 712 7.55 -22.01 22.12
CA SER A 712 8.87 -21.48 22.45
C SER A 712 9.84 -21.50 21.24
N ARG A 713 9.80 -22.55 20.42
CA ARG A 713 10.63 -22.63 19.20
C ARG A 713 10.11 -21.76 18.06
N LEU A 714 8.82 -21.50 18.02
CA LEU A 714 8.19 -20.59 17.04
C LEU A 714 8.42 -19.11 17.41
N LEU A 715 8.54 -18.78 18.70
CA LEU A 715 8.81 -17.43 19.17
C LEU A 715 10.25 -16.99 18.93
N ARG A 716 11.25 -17.89 18.92
CA ARG A 716 12.66 -17.53 18.65
C ARG A 716 12.85 -16.71 17.37
N PRO A 717 12.40 -17.17 16.18
CA PRO A 717 12.53 -16.36 14.96
C PRO A 717 11.67 -15.08 14.99
N LEU A 718 10.54 -15.08 15.70
CA LEU A 718 9.72 -13.88 15.89
C LEU A 718 10.38 -12.86 16.85
N ALA A 719 11.16 -13.32 17.83
CA ALA A 719 11.93 -12.47 18.73
C ALA A 719 13.10 -11.83 17.99
N VAL A 720 13.80 -12.57 17.11
CA VAL A 720 14.80 -11.99 16.19
C VAL A 720 14.14 -10.95 15.26
N SER A 721 12.96 -11.28 14.74
CA SER A 721 12.20 -10.36 13.89
C SER A 721 11.82 -9.07 14.65
N GLY A 722 11.32 -9.22 15.87
CA GLY A 722 10.99 -8.14 16.79
C GLY A 722 12.18 -7.31 17.24
N LEU A 723 13.33 -7.94 17.49
CA LEU A 723 14.59 -7.26 17.78
C LEU A 723 14.99 -6.36 16.60
N GLY A 724 14.87 -6.85 15.37
CA GLY A 724 15.09 -6.05 14.17
C GLY A 724 14.12 -4.85 14.07
N VAL A 725 12.85 -5.01 14.45
CA VAL A 725 11.89 -3.88 14.54
C VAL A 725 12.33 -2.87 15.59
N GLY A 726 12.71 -3.32 16.79
CA GLY A 726 13.13 -2.46 17.89
C GLY A 726 14.40 -1.65 17.57
N LEU A 727 15.45 -2.33 17.15
CA LEU A 727 16.73 -1.70 16.79
C LEU A 727 16.57 -0.84 15.53
N GLY A 728 15.80 -1.31 14.54
CA GLY A 728 15.48 -0.51 13.36
C GLY A 728 14.78 0.79 13.72
N ALA A 729 13.71 0.72 14.54
CA ALA A 729 12.96 1.89 14.96
C ALA A 729 13.80 2.86 15.79
N ALA A 730 14.69 2.34 16.62
CA ALA A 730 15.64 3.10 17.41
C ALA A 730 16.77 3.74 16.58
N ALA A 731 16.95 3.33 15.32
CA ALA A 731 17.85 3.97 14.37
C ALA A 731 17.11 4.96 13.44
N LYS A 732 15.95 4.58 12.88
CA LYS A 732 15.14 5.43 12.00
C LYS A 732 13.68 4.94 11.95
N TRP A 733 12.71 5.84 12.11
CA TRP A 733 11.27 5.49 12.15
C TRP A 733 10.72 4.85 10.87
N ASN A 734 11.32 5.09 9.70
CA ASN A 734 10.86 4.47 8.45
C ASN A 734 10.95 2.93 8.48
N THR A 735 11.76 2.34 9.36
CA THR A 735 11.81 0.89 9.57
C THR A 735 10.51 0.32 10.15
N LEU A 736 9.70 1.13 10.85
CA LEU A 736 8.38 0.72 11.37
C LEU A 736 7.42 0.36 10.24
N TYR A 737 7.62 0.91 9.04
CA TYR A 737 6.87 0.52 7.85
C TYR A 737 7.02 -0.97 7.54
N GLY A 738 8.23 -1.52 7.76
CA GLY A 738 8.51 -2.94 7.65
C GLY A 738 7.64 -3.78 8.58
N ALA A 739 7.39 -3.33 9.82
CA ALA A 739 6.59 -4.05 10.82
C ALA A 739 5.14 -4.30 10.36
N VAL A 740 4.55 -3.37 9.59
CA VAL A 740 3.24 -3.57 8.95
C VAL A 740 3.30 -4.74 7.97
N GLY A 741 4.35 -4.80 7.14
CA GLY A 741 4.60 -5.94 6.24
C GLY A 741 4.77 -7.25 7.00
N LEU A 742 5.47 -7.25 8.13
CA LEU A 742 5.64 -8.44 8.99
C LEU A 742 4.31 -8.92 9.54
N ALA A 743 3.44 -8.01 10.00
CA ALA A 743 2.11 -8.37 10.47
C ALA A 743 1.27 -9.04 9.37
N VAL A 744 1.30 -8.49 8.15
CA VAL A 744 0.66 -9.09 6.97
C VAL A 744 1.17 -10.51 6.73
N LEU A 745 2.49 -10.72 6.76
CA LEU A 745 3.11 -12.04 6.56
C LEU A 745 2.77 -13.03 7.67
N PHE A 746 2.81 -12.61 8.94
CA PHE A 746 2.48 -13.42 10.11
C PHE A 746 1.04 -13.93 10.05
N PHE A 747 0.09 -13.02 9.85
CA PHE A 747 -1.31 -13.41 9.74
C PHE A 747 -1.53 -14.26 8.48
N TRP A 748 -0.92 -13.88 7.36
CA TRP A 748 -0.96 -14.69 6.14
C TRP A 748 -0.49 -16.14 6.39
N ARG A 749 0.57 -16.38 7.16
CA ARG A 749 1.04 -17.75 7.52
C ARG A 749 0.02 -18.53 8.33
N ILE A 750 -0.52 -17.96 9.41
CA ILE A 750 -1.52 -18.62 10.26
C ILE A 750 -2.77 -18.97 9.45
N LEU A 751 -3.22 -18.01 8.64
CA LEU A 751 -4.34 -18.14 7.73
C LEU A 751 -4.09 -19.24 6.68
N SER A 752 -2.87 -19.30 6.15
CA SER A 752 -2.41 -20.31 5.19
C SER A 752 -2.44 -21.72 5.78
N CYS A 753 -1.78 -21.90 6.92
CA CYS A 753 -1.77 -23.18 7.63
C CYS A 753 -3.20 -23.65 7.93
N ARG A 754 -4.05 -22.77 8.47
CA ARG A 754 -5.44 -23.13 8.84
C ARG A 754 -6.30 -23.59 7.67
N ARG A 755 -6.03 -23.15 6.44
CA ARG A 755 -6.80 -23.54 5.25
C ARG A 755 -6.42 -24.92 4.72
N ASN A 756 -5.19 -25.36 4.96
CA ASN A 756 -4.70 -26.65 4.49
C ASN A 756 -4.98 -27.81 5.48
N LEU A 757 -5.53 -27.50 6.67
CA LEU A 757 -5.89 -28.50 7.68
C LEU A 757 -7.17 -29.27 7.33
N GLY A 758 -7.03 -30.59 7.22
CA GLY A 758 -8.12 -31.53 6.97
C GLY A 758 -8.92 -31.93 8.21
N GLN A 759 -8.27 -32.04 9.38
CA GLN A 759 -8.89 -32.60 10.59
C GLN A 759 -9.26 -31.53 11.62
N ASN A 760 -10.36 -31.73 12.36
CA ASN A 760 -10.88 -30.74 13.33
C ASN A 760 -9.95 -30.53 14.53
N TRP A 761 -9.31 -31.58 15.06
CA TRP A 761 -8.37 -31.43 16.18
C TRP A 761 -7.15 -30.56 15.80
N GLN A 762 -6.65 -30.68 14.56
CA GLN A 762 -5.55 -29.85 14.07
C GLN A 762 -5.94 -28.37 14.07
N ARG A 763 -7.21 -28.06 13.71
CA ARG A 763 -7.73 -26.68 13.71
C ARG A 763 -7.87 -26.13 15.12
N SER A 764 -8.32 -26.95 16.08
CA SER A 764 -8.41 -26.57 17.49
C SER A 764 -7.03 -26.38 18.11
N TYR A 765 -6.08 -27.27 17.82
CA TYR A 765 -4.68 -27.16 18.23
C TYR A 765 -4.04 -25.89 17.67
N LEU A 766 -4.11 -25.66 16.36
CA LEU A 766 -3.60 -24.44 15.73
C LEU A 766 -4.26 -23.18 16.30
N THR A 767 -5.53 -23.23 16.68
CA THR A 767 -6.22 -22.07 17.29
C THR A 767 -5.65 -21.76 18.67
N ARG A 768 -5.51 -22.77 19.55
CA ARG A 768 -4.85 -22.60 20.86
C ARG A 768 -3.41 -22.10 20.71
N GLN A 769 -2.69 -22.67 19.74
CA GLN A 769 -1.33 -22.26 19.44
C GLN A 769 -1.25 -20.83 18.88
N THR A 770 -2.21 -20.43 18.05
CA THR A 770 -2.31 -19.05 17.53
C THR A 770 -2.52 -18.06 18.67
N VAL A 771 -3.37 -18.36 19.65
CA VAL A 771 -3.57 -17.48 20.82
C VAL A 771 -2.24 -17.31 21.57
N ARG A 772 -1.56 -18.42 21.88
CA ARG A 772 -0.24 -18.38 22.53
C ARG A 772 0.81 -17.61 21.71
N LEU A 773 0.79 -17.76 20.38
CA LEU A 773 1.67 -17.01 19.49
C LEU A 773 1.35 -15.52 19.50
N ILE A 774 0.08 -15.12 19.47
CA ILE A 774 -0.31 -13.70 19.54
C ILE A 774 0.12 -13.10 20.88
N THR A 775 -0.05 -13.82 22.00
CA THR A 775 0.46 -13.39 23.31
C THR A 775 1.99 -13.25 23.28
N GLY A 776 2.71 -14.21 22.71
CA GLY A 776 4.16 -14.10 22.54
C GLY A 776 4.58 -13.01 21.56
N CYS A 777 3.78 -12.69 20.55
CA CYS A 777 4.01 -11.56 19.65
C CYS A 777 3.87 -10.22 20.35
N PHE A 778 3.05 -10.09 21.40
CA PHE A 778 3.07 -8.89 22.24
C PHE A 778 4.44 -8.72 22.90
N GLY A 779 5.02 -9.80 23.41
CA GLY A 779 6.42 -9.80 23.90
C GLY A 779 7.42 -9.43 22.80
N CYS A 780 7.31 -10.02 21.61
CA CYS A 780 8.30 -9.87 20.54
C CYS A 780 8.19 -8.56 19.75
N PHE A 781 6.98 -8.05 19.49
CA PHE A 781 6.73 -6.92 18.58
C PHE A 781 6.16 -5.68 19.27
N VAL A 782 5.92 -5.73 20.58
CA VAL A 782 5.51 -4.56 21.38
C VAL A 782 6.52 -4.33 22.50
N PHE A 783 6.62 -5.26 23.46
CA PHE A 783 7.52 -5.09 24.61
C PHE A 783 8.99 -5.00 24.22
N LEU A 784 9.51 -5.97 23.45
CA LEU A 784 10.91 -6.01 23.05
C LEU A 784 11.31 -4.77 22.20
N PRO A 785 10.53 -4.33 21.20
CA PRO A 785 10.82 -3.09 20.48
C PRO A 785 10.80 -1.86 21.37
N MET A 786 9.80 -1.71 22.25
CA MET A 786 9.74 -0.59 23.18
C MET A 786 10.93 -0.59 24.15
N LEU A 787 11.37 -1.77 24.60
CA LEU A 787 12.56 -1.91 25.43
C LEU A 787 13.82 -1.48 24.68
N CYS A 788 14.03 -1.98 23.46
CA CYS A 788 15.20 -1.59 22.65
C CYS A 788 15.20 -0.10 22.34
N TYR A 789 14.03 0.44 21.99
CA TYR A 789 13.83 1.86 21.70
C TYR A 789 14.11 2.71 22.93
N GLY A 790 13.49 2.43 24.07
CA GLY A 790 13.72 3.17 25.32
C GLY A 790 15.16 3.07 25.82
N LEU A 791 15.80 1.90 25.73
CA LEU A 791 17.21 1.73 26.10
C LEU A 791 18.15 2.55 25.22
N ALA A 792 17.82 2.78 23.95
CA ALA A 792 18.64 3.61 23.07
C ALA A 792 18.68 5.08 23.50
N PHE A 793 17.60 5.58 24.15
CA PHE A 793 17.53 6.95 24.69
C PHE A 793 18.13 7.07 26.09
N LEU A 794 18.38 5.96 26.79
CA LEU A 794 18.81 5.99 28.19
C LEU A 794 20.06 6.87 28.42
N PRO A 795 21.10 6.83 27.57
CA PRO A 795 22.27 7.69 27.79
C PRO A 795 21.95 9.19 27.70
N GLN A 796 21.10 9.63 26.76
CA GLN A 796 20.69 11.05 26.68
C GLN A 796 19.86 11.46 27.90
N LEU A 797 18.94 10.60 28.34
CA LEU A 797 18.10 10.86 29.52
C LEU A 797 18.90 10.88 30.84
N CYS A 798 20.15 10.41 30.83
CA CYS A 798 21.05 10.44 31.96
C CYS A 798 22.05 11.61 31.92
N LEU A 799 21.99 12.47 30.91
CA LEU A 799 22.79 13.71 30.88
C LEU A 799 22.39 14.64 32.04
N PRO A 800 23.31 15.42 32.60
CA PRO A 800 22.99 16.45 33.59
C PRO A 800 21.88 17.39 33.09
N GLY A 801 20.89 17.67 33.94
CA GLY A 801 19.75 18.52 33.57
C GLY A 801 18.56 17.77 32.95
N HIS A 802 18.73 16.52 32.54
CA HIS A 802 17.67 15.69 31.99
C HIS A 802 16.99 14.77 33.02
N SER A 803 15.77 14.36 32.70
CA SER A 803 14.97 13.40 33.45
C SER A 803 14.40 12.31 32.54
N LEU A 804 13.99 11.17 33.13
CA LEU A 804 13.29 10.13 32.37
C LEU A 804 11.97 10.61 31.74
N GLY A 805 11.40 11.72 32.24
CA GLY A 805 10.20 12.35 31.67
C GLY A 805 10.45 12.98 30.29
N ASP A 806 11.70 13.38 30.01
CA ASP A 806 12.08 14.08 28.78
C ASP A 806 12.03 13.17 27.55
N PHE A 807 11.96 11.85 27.76
CA PHE A 807 11.77 10.87 26.71
C PHE A 807 10.59 11.24 25.79
N TRP A 808 9.47 11.67 26.37
CA TRP A 808 8.29 12.08 25.61
C TRP A 808 8.49 13.41 24.89
N GLY A 809 9.30 14.31 25.47
CA GLY A 809 9.73 15.55 24.83
C GLY A 809 10.47 15.28 23.52
N TYR A 810 11.45 14.37 23.53
CA TYR A 810 12.14 13.96 22.29
C TYR A 810 11.19 13.35 21.26
N GLN A 811 10.22 12.53 21.66
CA GLN A 811 9.26 11.94 20.72
C GLN A 811 8.40 13.02 20.05
N THR A 812 7.95 13.98 20.85
CA THR A 812 7.11 15.10 20.41
C THR A 812 7.91 15.99 19.46
N SER A 813 9.13 16.40 19.84
CA SER A 813 10.03 17.21 19.00
C SER A 813 10.34 16.55 17.66
N MET A 814 10.68 15.25 17.64
CA MET A 814 10.91 14.50 16.40
C MET A 814 9.66 14.46 15.52
N TYR A 815 8.49 14.22 16.11
CA TYR A 815 7.23 14.19 15.36
C TYR A 815 6.88 15.56 14.77
N ASP A 816 7.03 16.62 15.55
CA ASP A 816 6.75 17.99 15.14
C ASP A 816 7.69 18.42 14.02
N TYR A 817 8.99 18.15 14.14
CA TYR A 817 9.95 18.36 13.05
C TYR A 817 9.50 17.64 11.77
N HIS A 818 9.19 16.35 11.87
CA HIS A 818 8.85 15.52 10.72
C HIS A 818 7.49 15.82 10.09
N SER A 819 6.53 16.37 10.84
CA SER A 819 5.18 16.70 10.39
C SER A 819 5.05 18.14 9.88
N SER A 820 5.90 19.06 10.36
CA SER A 820 5.87 20.48 10.01
C SER A 820 6.97 20.93 9.03
N LEU A 821 7.91 20.04 8.67
CA LEU A 821 9.03 20.37 7.77
C LEU A 821 8.53 20.90 6.41
N GLN A 822 8.65 22.21 6.22
CA GLN A 822 8.47 22.91 4.95
C GLN A 822 9.81 23.51 4.51
N ALA A 823 10.53 22.79 3.67
CA ALA A 823 11.80 23.22 3.12
C ALA A 823 11.88 22.86 1.63
N THR A 824 12.73 23.57 0.89
CA THR A 824 13.06 23.23 -0.50
C THR A 824 14.52 22.84 -0.58
N HIS A 825 14.84 21.86 -1.43
CA HIS A 825 16.20 21.43 -1.68
C HIS A 825 16.38 21.02 -3.13
N ALA A 826 17.46 21.50 -3.77
CA ALA A 826 17.72 21.32 -5.20
C ALA A 826 17.79 19.85 -5.64
N PHE A 827 18.16 18.94 -4.73
CA PHE A 827 18.27 17.49 -5.01
C PHE A 827 17.15 16.64 -4.39
N SER A 828 16.06 17.26 -3.96
CA SER A 828 14.87 16.53 -3.51
C SER A 828 14.16 15.80 -4.65
N SER A 829 13.53 14.67 -4.36
CA SER A 829 12.81 13.85 -5.34
C SER A 829 11.61 13.15 -4.75
N SER A 830 10.56 12.97 -5.56
CA SER A 830 9.31 12.32 -5.16
C SER A 830 9.39 10.79 -5.24
N TRP A 831 8.58 10.11 -4.44
CA TRP A 831 8.55 8.64 -4.31
C TRP A 831 8.45 7.87 -5.64
N TRP A 832 7.76 8.43 -6.64
CA TRP A 832 7.56 7.79 -7.94
C TRP A 832 8.78 7.92 -8.87
N GLN A 833 9.64 8.91 -8.64
CA GLN A 833 10.89 9.12 -9.40
C GLN A 833 11.97 8.11 -9.02
N TRP A 834 11.88 7.54 -7.80
CA TRP A 834 12.94 6.70 -7.26
C TRP A 834 13.18 5.41 -8.05
N PRO A 835 12.17 4.55 -8.35
CA PRO A 835 12.42 3.30 -9.07
C PRO A 835 13.01 3.51 -10.49
N LEU A 836 12.82 4.70 -11.06
CA LEU A 836 13.33 5.08 -12.38
C LEU A 836 14.72 5.72 -12.31
N MET A 837 15.18 6.10 -11.11
CA MET A 837 16.38 6.89 -10.86
C MET A 837 16.37 8.22 -11.61
N GLU A 838 15.21 8.88 -11.71
CA GLU A 838 15.09 10.11 -12.51
C GLU A 838 15.99 11.25 -11.98
N ARG A 839 16.18 11.30 -10.66
CA ARG A 839 16.93 12.36 -9.98
C ARG A 839 17.82 11.79 -8.86
N PRO A 840 19.11 11.53 -9.16
CA PRO A 840 20.15 11.23 -8.17
C PRO A 840 20.26 12.31 -7.09
N VAL A 841 20.81 11.94 -5.94
CA VAL A 841 21.12 12.90 -4.87
C VAL A 841 22.61 13.16 -4.88
N TRP A 842 23.01 14.42 -4.98
CA TRP A 842 24.41 14.82 -5.02
C TRP A 842 24.93 15.04 -3.59
N TYR A 843 26.05 14.41 -3.23
CA TYR A 843 26.59 14.41 -1.86
C TYR A 843 27.85 15.26 -1.71
N HIS A 844 28.73 15.27 -2.71
CA HIS A 844 30.01 15.97 -2.60
C HIS A 844 30.57 16.37 -3.96
N VAL A 845 31.34 17.47 -3.96
CA VAL A 845 32.20 17.87 -5.07
C VAL A 845 33.47 18.56 -4.58
N THR A 846 34.58 18.29 -5.26
CA THR A 846 35.80 19.10 -5.26
C THR A 846 36.16 19.41 -6.71
N TYR A 847 36.32 20.70 -7.03
CA TYR A 847 36.76 21.16 -8.33
C TYR A 847 38.28 21.25 -8.37
N ASN A 848 38.89 20.82 -9.48
CA ASN A 848 40.34 20.84 -9.68
C ASN A 848 41.16 20.26 -8.50
N PRO A 849 40.82 19.06 -7.99
CA PRO A 849 41.54 18.44 -6.88
C PRO A 849 43.05 18.33 -7.20
N GLY A 850 43.90 18.81 -6.28
CA GLY A 850 45.35 18.81 -6.50
C GLY A 850 45.84 19.83 -7.53
N GLY A 851 45.07 20.89 -7.80
CA GLY A 851 45.41 21.91 -8.80
C GLY A 851 45.28 21.44 -10.26
N GLN A 852 44.68 20.27 -10.50
CA GLN A 852 44.52 19.73 -11.84
C GLN A 852 43.30 20.32 -12.54
N GLU A 853 43.50 21.36 -13.35
CA GLU A 853 42.42 22.03 -14.09
C GLU A 853 41.58 21.07 -14.94
N GLY A 854 40.26 21.26 -14.92
CA GLY A 854 39.31 20.49 -15.72
C GLY A 854 39.03 19.09 -15.18
N THR A 855 39.40 18.83 -13.92
CA THR A 855 39.07 17.60 -13.20
C THR A 855 38.07 17.85 -12.07
N LEU A 856 37.28 16.83 -11.76
CA LEU A 856 36.26 16.83 -10.71
C LEU A 856 36.40 15.57 -9.86
N CYS A 857 36.24 15.74 -8.56
CA CYS A 857 35.98 14.68 -7.61
C CYS A 857 34.53 14.81 -7.15
N THR A 858 33.67 13.81 -7.36
CA THR A 858 32.25 13.92 -7.02
C THR A 858 31.65 12.63 -6.46
N ILE A 859 30.70 12.75 -5.53
CA ILE A 859 29.94 11.63 -4.98
C ILE A 859 28.44 11.89 -5.18
N ALA A 860 27.73 10.92 -5.76
CA ALA A 860 26.29 10.95 -5.91
C ALA A 860 25.62 9.62 -5.50
N GLY A 861 24.53 9.72 -4.74
CA GLY A 861 23.66 8.61 -4.40
C GLY A 861 22.67 8.30 -5.51
N MET A 862 22.85 7.14 -6.14
CA MET A 862 21.95 6.59 -7.16
C MET A 862 22.01 5.05 -7.16
N GLY A 863 21.14 4.42 -7.92
CA GLY A 863 21.14 2.96 -8.11
C GLY A 863 21.98 2.48 -9.30
N SER A 864 22.26 1.18 -9.35
CA SER A 864 22.77 0.56 -10.57
C SER A 864 21.65 0.41 -11.61
N PRO A 865 21.81 0.91 -12.86
CA PRO A 865 20.83 0.73 -13.93
C PRO A 865 20.43 -0.74 -14.16
N LEU A 866 21.38 -1.66 -14.02
CA LEU A 866 21.13 -3.09 -14.18
C LEU A 866 20.17 -3.63 -13.11
N LEU A 867 20.45 -3.33 -11.83
CA LEU A 867 19.64 -3.84 -10.74
C LEU A 867 18.31 -3.10 -10.64
N TRP A 868 18.29 -1.78 -10.83
CA TRP A 868 17.09 -0.97 -10.62
C TRP A 868 16.06 -1.19 -11.73
N TRP A 869 16.44 -0.98 -12.99
CA TRP A 869 15.50 -1.17 -14.12
C TRP A 869 15.23 -2.66 -14.38
N GLY A 870 16.28 -3.50 -14.38
CA GLY A 870 16.12 -4.94 -14.55
C GLY A 870 15.35 -5.59 -13.41
N GLY A 871 15.56 -5.10 -12.19
CA GLY A 871 14.84 -5.54 -11.01
C GLY A 871 13.39 -5.06 -10.97
N LEU A 872 13.07 -3.87 -11.48
CA LEU A 872 11.69 -3.41 -11.63
C LEU A 872 10.92 -4.32 -12.62
N ALA A 873 11.54 -4.69 -13.73
CA ALA A 873 10.98 -5.68 -14.65
C ALA A 873 10.78 -7.06 -13.98
N ALA A 874 11.74 -7.50 -13.17
CA ALA A 874 11.63 -8.74 -12.38
C ALA A 874 10.55 -8.66 -11.29
N LEU A 875 10.30 -7.47 -10.72
CA LEU A 875 9.25 -7.21 -9.75
C LEU A 875 7.87 -7.30 -10.41
N LEU A 876 7.70 -6.75 -11.62
CA LEU A 876 6.49 -6.92 -12.43
C LEU A 876 6.24 -8.40 -12.76
N TYR A 877 7.29 -9.15 -13.14
CA TYR A 877 7.18 -10.60 -13.32
C TYR A 877 6.74 -11.30 -12.03
N THR A 878 7.29 -10.88 -10.88
CA THR A 878 6.95 -11.40 -9.56
C THR A 878 5.48 -11.13 -9.22
N LEU A 879 4.97 -9.94 -9.52
CA LEU A 879 3.55 -9.56 -9.40
C LEU A 879 2.65 -10.44 -10.26
N VAL A 880 2.96 -10.58 -11.55
CA VAL A 880 2.19 -11.44 -12.48
C VAL A 880 2.15 -12.88 -11.98
N ARG A 881 3.28 -13.40 -11.46
CA ARG A 881 3.34 -14.75 -10.88
C ARG A 881 2.58 -14.89 -9.57
N ALA A 882 2.57 -13.86 -8.73
CA ALA A 882 1.78 -13.82 -7.50
C ALA A 882 0.28 -13.87 -7.81
N VAL A 883 -0.19 -13.08 -8.79
CA VAL A 883 -1.60 -13.06 -9.21
C VAL A 883 -2.01 -14.37 -9.87
N ARG A 884 -1.24 -14.87 -10.85
CA ARG A 884 -1.59 -16.06 -11.64
C ARG A 884 -1.44 -17.39 -10.90
N ARG A 885 -0.43 -17.53 -10.03
CA ARG A 885 -0.09 -18.81 -9.38
C ARG A 885 -0.01 -18.77 -7.84
N ARG A 886 -0.31 -17.64 -7.20
CA ARG A 886 -0.33 -17.45 -5.72
C ARG A 886 0.90 -17.99 -5.01
N ARG A 887 2.07 -17.71 -5.58
CA ARG A 887 3.36 -18.21 -5.09
C ARG A 887 3.78 -17.48 -3.81
N GLY A 888 3.94 -18.22 -2.71
CA GLY A 888 4.30 -17.66 -1.40
C GLY A 888 5.58 -16.80 -1.36
N VAL A 889 6.64 -17.18 -2.08
CA VAL A 889 7.83 -16.33 -2.23
C VAL A 889 7.54 -15.02 -2.94
N ALA A 890 6.73 -15.05 -3.99
CA ALA A 890 6.38 -13.83 -4.72
C ALA A 890 5.59 -12.88 -3.81
N CYS A 891 4.68 -13.41 -2.99
CA CYS A 891 3.99 -12.63 -1.97
C CYS A 891 4.96 -12.06 -0.92
N PHE A 892 5.94 -12.83 -0.45
CA PHE A 892 6.95 -12.34 0.50
C PHE A 892 7.74 -11.16 -0.06
N ILE A 893 8.26 -11.29 -1.29
CA ILE A 893 9.04 -10.24 -1.95
C ILE A 893 8.18 -8.98 -2.15
N LEU A 894 6.95 -9.13 -2.65
CA LEU A 894 6.05 -8.00 -2.90
C LEU A 894 5.58 -7.31 -1.63
N VAL A 895 5.32 -8.06 -0.55
CA VAL A 895 4.95 -7.47 0.75
C VAL A 895 6.13 -6.73 1.37
N GLY A 896 7.34 -7.29 1.29
CA GLY A 896 8.54 -6.61 1.78
C GLY A 896 8.83 -5.32 1.01
N TYR A 897 8.87 -5.40 -0.33
CA TYR A 897 9.01 -4.22 -1.19
C TYR A 897 7.91 -3.18 -0.92
N GLY A 898 6.64 -3.62 -0.90
CA GLY A 898 5.50 -2.73 -0.68
C GLY A 898 5.50 -2.09 0.70
N ALA A 899 5.93 -2.81 1.74
CA ALA A 899 6.04 -2.27 3.09
C ALA A 899 7.07 -1.13 3.16
N CYS A 900 8.20 -1.26 2.46
CA CYS A 900 9.22 -0.22 2.42
C CYS A 900 8.87 0.94 1.47
N TYR A 901 8.04 0.71 0.45
CA TYR A 901 7.78 1.69 -0.61
C TYR A 901 6.46 2.47 -0.44
N VAL A 902 5.35 1.78 -0.19
CA VAL A 902 3.99 2.36 -0.24
C VAL A 902 3.77 3.49 0.76
N PRO A 903 4.28 3.45 2.01
CA PRO A 903 4.07 4.54 2.96
C PRO A 903 4.58 5.89 2.48
N TRP A 904 5.62 5.93 1.63
CA TRP A 904 6.14 7.16 1.04
C TRP A 904 5.16 7.86 0.10
N MET A 905 4.15 7.14 -0.43
CA MET A 905 3.07 7.74 -1.22
C MET A 905 2.20 8.71 -0.41
N LEU A 906 2.22 8.59 0.93
CA LEU A 906 1.43 9.39 1.86
C LEU A 906 2.24 10.53 2.50
N VAL A 907 3.55 10.56 2.28
CA VAL A 907 4.45 11.55 2.89
C VAL A 907 4.58 12.74 1.96
N SER A 908 4.15 13.92 2.43
CA SER A 908 4.12 15.17 1.65
C SER A 908 5.34 16.08 1.84
N ARG A 909 6.17 15.83 2.86
CA ARG A 909 7.36 16.64 3.14
C ARG A 909 8.50 16.38 2.14
N LEU A 910 9.58 17.14 2.32
CA LEU A 910 10.83 16.95 1.58
C LEU A 910 11.38 15.52 1.70
N THR A 911 11.68 14.89 0.55
CA THR A 911 12.21 13.52 0.47
C THR A 911 13.28 13.40 -0.63
N PHE A 912 14.01 12.28 -0.60
CA PHE A 912 15.24 12.05 -1.36
C PHE A 912 15.35 10.60 -1.82
N LEU A 913 16.13 10.34 -2.87
CA LEU A 913 16.27 9.01 -3.50
C LEU A 913 16.73 7.91 -2.53
N TYR A 914 17.59 8.23 -1.57
CA TYR A 914 18.11 7.25 -0.61
C TYR A 914 17.03 6.63 0.29
N HIS A 915 15.85 7.25 0.42
CA HIS A 915 14.69 6.66 1.10
C HIS A 915 14.19 5.37 0.43
N TYR A 916 14.55 5.15 -0.83
CA TYR A 916 14.26 3.93 -1.58
C TYR A 916 15.23 2.79 -1.27
N PHE A 917 16.37 3.05 -0.60
CA PHE A 917 17.40 2.06 -0.32
C PHE A 917 16.89 0.76 0.36
N PRO A 918 15.94 0.80 1.35
CA PRO A 918 15.35 -0.41 1.92
C PRO A 918 14.58 -1.30 0.91
N CYS A 919 14.18 -0.77 -0.25
CA CYS A 919 13.49 -1.53 -1.30
C CYS A 919 14.45 -2.36 -2.16
N VAL A 920 15.72 -1.93 -2.27
CA VAL A 920 16.72 -2.51 -3.19
C VAL A 920 17.01 -3.99 -2.91
N PRO A 921 17.14 -4.46 -1.65
CA PRO A 921 17.32 -5.90 -1.39
C PRO A 921 16.13 -6.76 -1.90
N PHE A 922 14.90 -6.25 -1.81
CA PHE A 922 13.72 -6.95 -2.34
C PHE A 922 13.70 -6.97 -3.87
N LEU A 923 14.25 -5.93 -4.49
CA LEU A 923 14.44 -5.87 -5.92
C LEU A 923 15.44 -6.93 -6.40
N ALA A 924 16.57 -7.08 -5.70
CA ALA A 924 17.54 -8.16 -5.94
C ALA A 924 16.92 -9.56 -5.75
N MET A 925 16.09 -9.74 -4.71
CA MET A 925 15.33 -10.98 -4.52
C MET A 925 14.34 -11.26 -5.65
N ALA A 926 13.72 -10.23 -6.24
CA ALA A 926 12.83 -10.37 -7.39
C ALA A 926 13.60 -10.87 -8.63
N VAL A 927 14.79 -10.32 -8.90
CA VAL A 927 15.69 -10.80 -9.97
C VAL A 927 16.05 -12.27 -9.76
N ALA A 928 16.46 -12.64 -8.55
CA ALA A 928 16.77 -14.04 -8.23
C ALA A 928 15.56 -14.97 -8.39
N PHE A 929 14.36 -14.52 -8.00
CA PHE A 929 13.13 -15.28 -8.18
C PHE A 929 12.78 -15.47 -9.67
N TRP A 930 12.91 -14.42 -10.48
CA TRP A 930 12.77 -14.50 -11.93
C TRP A 930 13.76 -15.49 -12.53
N TYR A 931 15.05 -15.31 -12.25
CA TYR A 931 16.13 -16.18 -12.74
C TYR A 931 15.86 -17.65 -12.42
N THR A 932 15.63 -17.94 -11.14
CA THR A 932 15.46 -19.32 -10.65
C THR A 932 14.27 -19.99 -11.35
N LYS A 933 13.15 -19.28 -11.50
CA LYS A 933 11.93 -19.85 -12.09
C LYS A 933 11.98 -19.98 -13.59
N THR A 934 12.75 -19.15 -14.29
CA THR A 934 12.82 -19.15 -15.75
C THR A 934 13.91 -20.08 -16.27
N PHE A 935 15.09 -20.09 -15.63
CA PHE A 935 16.26 -20.78 -16.18
C PHE A 935 16.67 -22.02 -15.39
N GLU A 936 16.54 -22.00 -14.06
CA GLU A 936 17.03 -23.10 -13.23
C GLU A 936 15.98 -24.20 -13.00
N THR A 937 14.70 -23.82 -12.84
CA THR A 937 13.62 -24.79 -12.60
C THR A 937 12.98 -25.33 -13.89
N ALA A 938 13.17 -24.66 -15.04
CA ALA A 938 12.54 -25.02 -16.32
C ALA A 938 13.32 -26.08 -17.14
N GLY A 939 14.35 -26.69 -16.55
CA GLY A 939 15.20 -27.71 -17.17
C GLY A 939 16.56 -27.17 -17.58
N LYS A 940 17.63 -27.92 -17.27
CA LYS A 940 19.02 -27.61 -17.65
C LYS A 940 19.20 -27.78 -19.16
N LYS A 941 18.77 -26.80 -19.95
CA LYS A 941 19.09 -26.77 -21.38
C LYS A 941 20.60 -26.53 -21.53
N PRO A 942 21.36 -27.41 -22.21
CA PRO A 942 22.79 -27.19 -22.44
C PRO A 942 22.98 -25.92 -23.28
N CYS A 943 23.97 -25.11 -22.94
CA CYS A 943 24.23 -23.84 -23.60
C CYS A 943 24.91 -24.06 -24.97
N ARG A 944 24.17 -24.61 -25.96
CA ARG A 944 24.69 -24.85 -27.32
C ARG A 944 24.91 -23.58 -28.14
N LEU A 945 24.42 -22.44 -27.67
CA LEU A 945 24.39 -21.17 -28.43
C LEU A 945 25.69 -20.35 -28.33
N LEU A 946 26.44 -20.45 -27.22
CA LEU A 946 27.69 -19.69 -27.02
C LEU A 946 28.93 -20.47 -27.44
N PHE A 947 28.94 -21.81 -27.36
CA PHE A 947 30.10 -22.64 -27.71
C PHE A 947 29.70 -23.90 -28.50
N PRO A 948 29.27 -23.77 -29.76
CA PRO A 948 28.72 -24.89 -30.53
C PRO A 948 29.74 -25.97 -30.91
N ARG A 949 31.05 -25.73 -30.79
CA ARG A 949 32.13 -26.65 -31.25
C ARG A 949 33.35 -26.76 -30.34
N SER A 950 33.24 -26.45 -29.04
CA SER A 950 34.40 -26.58 -28.12
C SER A 950 34.65 -28.06 -27.73
N PRO A 951 35.86 -28.62 -27.94
CA PRO A 951 36.20 -29.99 -27.53
C PRO A 951 36.42 -30.13 -26.01
N HIS A 952 36.45 -29.02 -25.26
CA HIS A 952 36.74 -29.04 -23.82
C HIS A 952 35.52 -29.45 -22.99
N ARG A 953 35.65 -30.53 -22.19
CA ARG A 953 34.61 -31.08 -21.27
C ARG A 953 34.00 -30.05 -20.31
N PHE A 954 34.66 -28.93 -20.07
CA PHE A 954 34.19 -27.84 -19.22
C PHE A 954 33.00 -27.09 -19.85
N TRP A 955 33.13 -26.66 -21.11
CA TRP A 955 32.11 -25.86 -21.82
C TRP A 955 30.84 -26.65 -22.13
N GLN A 956 30.94 -27.97 -22.23
CA GLN A 956 29.78 -28.87 -22.38
C GLN A 956 28.93 -28.99 -21.10
N LYS A 957 29.45 -28.59 -19.93
CA LYS A 957 28.74 -28.63 -18.64
C LYS A 957 28.05 -27.31 -18.26
N VAL A 958 28.32 -26.21 -18.98
CA VAL A 958 27.75 -24.89 -18.71
C VAL A 958 26.30 -24.83 -19.17
N THR A 959 25.38 -24.46 -18.27
CA THR A 959 23.96 -24.29 -18.60
C THR A 959 23.68 -22.87 -19.07
N LEU A 960 22.56 -22.66 -19.79
CA LEU A 960 22.12 -21.31 -20.17
C LEU A 960 21.96 -20.38 -18.95
N GLY A 961 21.52 -20.92 -17.81
CA GLY A 961 21.41 -20.17 -16.56
C GLY A 961 22.76 -19.69 -16.04
N ASP A 962 23.79 -20.54 -16.07
CA ASP A 962 25.14 -20.16 -15.67
C ASP A 962 25.67 -19.02 -16.56
N GLY A 963 25.45 -19.10 -17.88
CA GLY A 963 25.82 -18.04 -18.81
C GLY A 963 25.12 -16.70 -18.53
N ILE A 964 23.83 -16.73 -18.17
CA ILE A 964 23.08 -15.52 -17.80
C ILE A 964 23.58 -14.91 -16.50
N ILE A 965 23.82 -15.72 -15.46
CA ILE A 965 24.40 -15.22 -14.21
C ILE A 965 25.74 -14.54 -14.50
N THR A 966 26.64 -15.24 -15.21
CA THR A 966 27.96 -14.70 -15.53
C THR A 966 27.86 -13.41 -16.34
N GLY A 967 26.98 -13.35 -17.35
CA GLY A 967 26.74 -12.15 -18.14
C GLY A 967 26.23 -10.98 -17.28
N LEU A 968 25.25 -11.20 -16.40
CA LEU A 968 24.74 -10.17 -15.50
C LEU A 968 25.82 -9.70 -14.50
N CYS A 969 26.62 -10.61 -13.96
CA CYS A 969 27.74 -10.25 -13.08
C CYS A 969 28.77 -9.40 -13.80
N ILE A 970 29.16 -9.76 -15.03
CA ILE A 970 30.12 -8.99 -15.84
C ILE A 970 29.57 -7.59 -16.15
N ILE A 971 28.31 -7.50 -16.57
CA ILE A 971 27.67 -6.19 -16.85
C ILE A 971 27.60 -5.34 -15.57
N SER A 972 27.26 -5.95 -14.42
CA SER A 972 27.21 -5.26 -13.13
C SER A 972 28.57 -4.68 -12.75
N VAL A 973 29.64 -5.47 -12.88
CA VAL A 973 31.01 -5.02 -12.62
C VAL A 973 31.43 -3.94 -13.62
N GLY A 974 31.09 -4.11 -14.90
CA GLY A 974 31.34 -3.09 -15.92
C GLY A 974 30.68 -1.75 -15.59
N PHE A 975 29.43 -1.76 -15.13
CA PHE A 975 28.75 -0.55 -14.67
C PHE A 975 29.40 0.06 -13.42
N VAL A 976 29.83 -0.76 -12.44
CA VAL A 976 30.55 -0.24 -11.27
C VAL A 976 31.87 0.41 -11.69
N ILE A 977 32.66 -0.21 -12.57
CA ILE A 977 33.91 0.39 -13.08
C ILE A 977 33.62 1.71 -13.79
N LEU A 978 32.57 1.76 -14.60
CA LEU A 978 32.18 2.94 -15.36
C LEU A 978 31.75 4.11 -14.44
N PHE A 979 30.95 3.82 -13.42
CA PHE A 979 30.44 4.85 -12.49
C PHE A 979 31.29 5.03 -11.24
N TRP A 980 32.39 4.27 -11.09
CA TRP A 980 33.26 4.29 -9.91
C TRP A 980 33.64 5.71 -9.47
N PRO A 981 34.04 6.63 -10.38
CA PRO A 981 34.36 8.00 -10.00
C PRO A 981 33.21 8.75 -9.35
N VAL A 982 31.97 8.56 -9.84
CA VAL A 982 30.76 9.26 -9.36
C VAL A 982 30.23 8.67 -8.05
N ILE A 983 30.49 7.39 -7.77
CA ILE A 983 29.97 6.73 -6.54
C ILE A 983 31.00 6.70 -5.41
N THR A 984 32.29 6.96 -5.70
CA THR A 984 33.37 6.93 -4.69
C THR A 984 34.21 8.19 -4.62
N GLY A 985 34.02 9.18 -5.51
CA GLY A 985 34.79 10.42 -5.48
C GLY A 985 36.24 10.23 -5.95
N VAL A 986 36.47 9.45 -7.01
CA VAL A 986 37.80 9.41 -7.65
C VAL A 986 37.92 10.60 -8.61
N PRO A 987 39.02 11.37 -8.58
CA PRO A 987 39.23 12.48 -9.52
C PRO A 987 39.26 12.01 -10.97
N VAL A 988 38.47 12.65 -11.83
CA VAL A 988 38.43 12.40 -13.29
C VAL A 988 38.10 13.69 -14.05
N SER A 989 38.33 13.72 -15.36
CA SER A 989 37.98 14.87 -16.21
C SER A 989 36.48 15.21 -16.15
N SER A 990 36.12 16.50 -16.17
CA SER A 990 34.72 16.95 -16.18
C SER A 990 33.93 16.40 -17.38
N SER A 991 34.57 16.25 -18.54
CA SER A 991 33.95 15.67 -19.74
C SER A 991 33.49 14.23 -19.53
N TYR A 992 34.23 13.45 -18.74
CA TYR A 992 33.85 12.07 -18.41
C TYR A 992 32.60 12.04 -17.52
N ILE A 993 32.54 12.94 -16.53
CA ILE A 993 31.38 13.08 -15.63
C ILE A 993 30.13 13.48 -16.41
N HIS A 994 30.23 14.45 -17.33
CA HIS A 994 29.12 14.82 -18.20
C HIS A 994 28.62 13.67 -19.08
N TRP A 995 29.53 12.86 -19.61
CA TRP A 995 29.16 11.70 -20.43
C TRP A 995 28.37 10.64 -19.65
N LEU A 996 28.57 10.54 -18.33
CA LEU A 996 27.81 9.63 -17.46
C LEU A 996 26.38 10.11 -17.17
N GLN A 997 26.02 11.36 -17.49
CA GLN A 997 24.69 11.93 -17.25
C GLN A 997 23.69 11.47 -18.32
N TRP A 998 23.31 10.19 -18.29
CA TRP A 998 22.46 9.57 -19.32
C TRP A 998 21.02 10.06 -19.33
N LEU A 999 20.52 10.57 -18.20
CA LEU A 999 19.19 11.17 -18.09
C LEU A 999 19.31 12.66 -17.77
N PRO A 1000 18.38 13.51 -18.24
CA PRO A 1000 18.43 14.95 -18.01
C PRO A 1000 18.44 15.36 -16.53
N GLY A 1001 17.88 14.52 -15.65
CA GLY A 1001 17.88 14.77 -14.20
C GLY A 1001 19.14 14.30 -13.47
N TRP A 1002 20.11 13.69 -14.17
CA TRP A 1002 21.37 13.23 -13.57
C TRP A 1002 22.36 14.38 -13.54
N PHE A 1003 22.69 14.84 -12.33
CA PHE A 1003 23.66 15.89 -12.09
C PHE A 1003 24.75 15.38 -11.14
N PHE A 1004 26.00 15.53 -11.56
CA PHE A 1004 27.19 15.03 -10.85
C PHE A 1004 28.27 16.12 -10.72
N GLY A 1005 27.90 17.40 -10.69
CA GLY A 1005 28.86 18.49 -10.50
C GLY A 1005 29.57 18.98 -11.78
N GLY A 1006 29.09 18.57 -12.95
CA GLY A 1006 29.52 19.12 -14.24
C GLY A 1006 28.57 20.20 -14.72
#